data_AF-A0AAD5JC14-F1
#
_entry.id   AF-A0AAD5JC14-F1
#
_cell.length_a   1.000
_cell.length_b   1.000
_cell.length_c   1.000
_cell.angle_alpha   90.00
_cell.angle_beta   90.00
_cell.angle_gamma   90.00
#
_symmetry.space_group_name_H-M   'P 1'
#
loop_
_entity.id
_entity.type
_entity.pdbx_description
1 polymer ?
#
loop_
_entity_poly.entity_id
_entity_poly.type
_entity_poly.pdbx_seq_one_letter_code
_entity_poly.pdbx_strand_id
1 'polypeptide(L)'
;MEISAAGEPSTQTASTGYDRAQELKAFDDTEAGVKGLVDAGIVNIPRIFIRPSDELVEELNCQKNSFQVPLLDLDEIKGSNREEIVNQIRTASETWGFFQVVNHGIPLKVLEDMIQGVRDFNEQDVEMKKEWDTLNLSCSVSHNFDPEELPAACRETTLEYIKHVRSLGDALFEIISEALGLKSEHLQDMECGGASTFVCHYYPPCPEPELTLGTSSHSDPAFLTILLQDQIGGLQVLHQNQWVDVNPISGGLVVNIGDFLQVISNEKLKSVDHRVIASGVGPRVSVACFFAGSAAVPPRSYGPIKELISEENPPLYQNFLVPEYFAKYAAEGLNRLLQFYCFLLPNCFDGFASIWSFGLALDAYALIKKKVLHNPGLATATPVLATASASAGITVLIYNDLGHCHFGRECGRFQLSVAFALFSWITIAISSLIMLWLLAAGLSCEVSPAAMAVVKASLFSGMYTKFKPHLLMIIAQIGYTFLYFITEASFNHGMNPHVYVTYRHIVSAIVMFPFAYFLERKMRPKLTFDLFMEISLLSFLGVSSTLNMYFASLKYTSPTFVASMTNTVAALTFVIAVVLRLETLDLRHARGLAKVIGTVVCLAGVTTMTLYKGPILKNLWHPLIHLQRTTAIHEHWLKGSILTVGSCITWSIWYIMQAITLKRYPARLSLTAWMSFLGGVQSAIFTVIVQHKQAAWTIGFNIDFWSTIYGGVVISGLIVFVQLWCTEEKGPVFVTMFNPFTTILVAGIAYFVLGEKLYLGSVIGAVIVIVGLYMLLWGKEADQEVDSETEGHSCSSCDEEKGPSG
;
A
#
# COMPACT_ATOMS: atom_id res chain seq x y z
N MET A 1 0.93 -26.39 -25.92
CA MET A 1 1.08 -24.99 -26.36
C MET A 1 2.43 -24.88 -27.03
N GLU A 2 2.48 -24.69 -28.35
CA GLU A 2 3.73 -24.55 -29.10
C GLU A 2 4.43 -23.24 -28.70
N ILE A 3 5.66 -23.35 -28.19
CA ILE A 3 6.55 -22.22 -27.95
C ILE A 3 7.13 -21.86 -29.31
N SER A 4 6.70 -20.72 -29.88
CA SER A 4 7.16 -20.30 -31.21
C SER A 4 8.66 -19.98 -31.18
N ALA A 5 9.44 -20.72 -31.97
CA ALA A 5 10.84 -20.48 -32.23
C ALA A 5 11.08 -19.10 -32.87
N ALA A 6 12.13 -18.43 -32.41
CA ALA A 6 12.54 -17.10 -32.87
C ALA A 6 12.94 -17.09 -34.36
N GLY A 7 12.37 -16.15 -35.11
CA GLY A 7 12.84 -15.77 -36.45
C GLY A 7 13.90 -14.65 -36.39
N GLU A 8 14.90 -14.75 -37.25
CA GLU A 8 16.03 -13.83 -37.44
C GLU A 8 15.65 -12.36 -37.74
N PRO A 9 16.59 -11.41 -37.54
CA PRO A 9 16.27 -10.01 -37.28
C PRO A 9 16.00 -9.23 -38.56
N SER A 10 14.79 -8.69 -38.70
CA SER A 10 14.51 -7.60 -39.63
C SER A 10 14.27 -6.30 -38.87
N THR A 11 15.10 -5.30 -39.17
CA THR A 11 14.98 -3.93 -38.72
C THR A 11 13.62 -3.34 -39.10
N GLN A 12 12.71 -3.18 -38.13
CA GLN A 12 11.61 -2.22 -38.20
C GLN A 12 11.08 -1.85 -36.79
N THR A 13 10.91 -0.55 -36.62
CA THR A 13 10.46 0.21 -35.45
C THR A 13 9.01 -0.11 -35.01
N ALA A 14 8.78 -0.41 -33.72
CA ALA A 14 7.66 0.07 -32.88
C ALA A 14 7.71 -0.59 -31.49
N SER A 15 7.82 0.22 -30.43
CA SER A 15 7.82 -0.24 -29.04
C SER A 15 6.44 -0.78 -28.63
N THR A 16 6.29 -2.10 -28.64
CA THR A 16 5.30 -2.78 -27.80
C THR A 16 5.73 -2.59 -26.34
N GLY A 17 4.78 -2.15 -25.50
CA GLY A 17 5.05 -1.87 -24.08
C GLY A 17 5.41 -3.16 -23.35
N TYR A 18 6.67 -3.29 -22.94
CA TYR A 18 7.10 -4.38 -22.08
C TYR A 18 6.53 -4.18 -20.68
N ASP A 19 5.54 -5.01 -20.32
CA ASP A 19 4.97 -5.06 -18.99
C ASP A 19 5.60 -6.22 -18.20
N ARG A 20 6.66 -5.91 -17.44
CA ARG A 20 7.36 -6.88 -16.60
C ARG A 20 6.43 -7.53 -15.57
N ALA A 21 5.42 -6.82 -15.08
CA ALA A 21 4.51 -7.36 -14.07
C ALA A 21 3.56 -8.39 -14.68
N GLN A 22 3.09 -8.15 -15.90
CA GLN A 22 2.29 -9.12 -16.64
C GLN A 22 3.10 -10.38 -16.97
N GLU A 23 4.35 -10.24 -17.44
CA GLU A 23 5.21 -11.39 -17.77
C GLU A 23 5.63 -12.17 -16.51
N LEU A 24 5.89 -11.49 -15.39
CA LEU A 24 6.14 -12.14 -14.10
C LEU A 24 4.92 -12.91 -13.62
N LYS A 25 3.73 -12.31 -13.69
CA LYS A 25 2.47 -12.98 -13.33
C LYS A 25 2.24 -14.22 -14.21
N ALA A 26 2.43 -14.10 -15.53
CA ALA A 26 2.27 -15.21 -16.45
C ALA A 26 3.27 -16.35 -16.17
N PHE A 27 4.49 -16.02 -15.75
CA PHE A 27 5.48 -16.99 -15.29
C PHE A 27 5.05 -17.67 -13.97
N ASP A 28 4.64 -16.90 -12.98
CA ASP A 28 4.16 -17.42 -11.68
C ASP A 28 2.93 -18.32 -11.84
N ASP A 29 2.00 -17.95 -12.74
CA ASP A 29 0.80 -18.72 -13.07
C ASP A 29 1.13 -20.10 -13.70
N THR A 30 2.36 -20.34 -14.17
CA THR A 30 2.78 -21.67 -14.65
C THR A 30 3.06 -22.66 -13.54
N GLU A 31 3.38 -22.18 -12.33
CA GLU A 31 3.80 -22.96 -11.16
C GLU A 31 5.02 -23.87 -11.39
N ALA A 32 5.63 -23.85 -12.58
CA ALA A 32 6.70 -24.76 -12.98
C ALA A 32 8.11 -24.27 -12.56
N GLY A 33 8.21 -23.00 -12.16
CA GLY A 33 9.45 -22.34 -11.77
C GLY A 33 10.46 -22.23 -12.91
N VAL A 34 11.67 -21.77 -12.57
CA VAL A 34 12.74 -21.59 -13.57
C VAL A 34 13.22 -22.93 -14.13
N LYS A 35 13.14 -24.02 -13.35
CA LYS A 35 13.44 -25.38 -13.84
C LYS A 35 12.50 -25.79 -14.97
N GLY A 36 11.20 -25.50 -14.86
CA GLY A 36 10.23 -25.79 -15.92
C GLY A 36 10.56 -25.12 -17.26
N LEU A 37 11.16 -23.92 -17.23
CA LEU A 37 11.64 -23.27 -18.44
C LEU A 37 12.81 -24.03 -19.07
N VAL A 38 13.76 -24.49 -18.25
CA VAL A 38 14.92 -25.26 -18.70
C VAL A 38 14.49 -26.63 -19.24
N ASP A 39 13.57 -27.31 -18.57
CA ASP A 39 12.99 -28.59 -19.01
C ASP A 39 12.22 -28.43 -20.34
N ALA A 40 11.64 -27.24 -20.60
CA ALA A 40 11.03 -26.89 -21.88
C ALA A 40 12.04 -26.59 -23.01
N GLY A 41 13.35 -26.61 -22.71
CA GLY A 41 14.41 -26.48 -23.72
C GLY A 41 14.60 -25.06 -24.24
N ILE A 42 14.40 -24.03 -23.41
CA ILE A 42 14.62 -22.64 -23.83
C ILE A 42 16.06 -22.41 -24.29
N VAL A 43 16.21 -21.65 -25.38
CA VAL A 43 17.52 -21.24 -25.91
C VAL A 43 17.90 -19.83 -25.44
N ASN A 44 16.91 -18.97 -25.23
CA ASN A 44 17.11 -17.61 -24.74
C ASN A 44 16.32 -17.42 -23.43
N ILE A 45 16.87 -16.68 -22.47
CA ILE A 45 16.19 -16.41 -21.21
C ILE A 45 15.08 -15.36 -21.40
N PRO A 46 13.92 -15.52 -20.73
CA PRO A 46 12.87 -14.50 -20.74
C PRO A 46 13.38 -13.14 -20.25
N ARG A 47 12.80 -12.07 -20.80
CA ARG A 47 13.26 -10.70 -20.54
C ARG A 47 13.12 -10.29 -19.08
N ILE A 48 12.20 -10.91 -18.32
CA ILE A 48 12.04 -10.69 -16.88
C ILE A 48 13.26 -11.05 -16.03
N PHE A 49 14.12 -11.94 -16.52
CA PHE A 49 15.34 -12.39 -15.86
C PHE A 49 16.60 -11.64 -16.32
N ILE A 50 16.51 -10.83 -17.39
CA ILE A 50 17.64 -10.06 -17.90
C ILE A 50 17.92 -8.88 -16.97
N ARG A 51 19.17 -8.79 -16.49
CA ARG A 51 19.64 -7.69 -15.65
C ARG A 51 19.66 -6.35 -16.40
N PRO A 52 19.47 -5.22 -15.69
CA PRO A 52 19.67 -3.89 -16.25
C PRO A 52 21.07 -3.70 -16.85
N SER A 53 21.18 -2.98 -17.96
CA SER A 53 22.45 -2.82 -18.70
C SER A 53 23.52 -2.03 -17.95
N ASP A 54 23.13 -1.18 -17.00
CA ASP A 54 24.02 -0.43 -16.12
C ASP A 54 24.80 -1.33 -15.17
N GLU A 55 24.14 -2.35 -14.59
CA GLU A 55 24.81 -3.36 -13.74
C GLU A 55 25.87 -4.15 -14.53
N LEU A 56 25.59 -4.47 -15.79
CA LEU A 56 26.53 -5.18 -16.67
C LEU A 56 27.75 -4.31 -17.02
N VAL A 57 27.59 -3.00 -17.16
CA VAL A 57 28.68 -2.06 -17.48
C VAL A 57 29.57 -1.79 -16.27
N GLU A 58 29.00 -1.70 -15.06
CA GLU A 58 29.80 -1.59 -13.83
C GLU A 58 30.70 -2.81 -13.62
N GLU A 59 30.18 -4.01 -13.91
CA GLU A 59 30.92 -5.27 -13.79
C GLU A 59 32.15 -5.34 -14.72
N LEU A 60 32.05 -4.80 -15.94
CA LEU A 60 33.15 -4.72 -16.91
C LEU A 60 34.28 -3.76 -16.49
N ASN A 61 34.00 -2.78 -15.63
CA ASN A 61 34.95 -1.74 -15.23
C ASN A 61 35.75 -2.09 -13.97
N CYS A 62 35.44 -3.20 -13.28
CA CYS A 62 36.18 -3.62 -12.09
C CYS A 62 37.52 -4.29 -12.43
N GLN A 63 38.61 -3.77 -11.86
CA GLN A 63 39.91 -4.45 -11.89
C GLN A 63 39.85 -5.74 -11.07
N LYS A 64 40.31 -6.86 -11.62
CA LYS A 64 40.37 -8.14 -10.92
C LYS A 64 41.69 -8.26 -10.15
N ASN A 65 41.64 -8.19 -8.82
CA ASN A 65 42.76 -8.59 -7.96
C ASN A 65 42.60 -10.05 -7.51
N SER A 66 43.70 -10.72 -7.17
CA SER A 66 43.70 -12.11 -6.70
C SER A 66 43.43 -12.22 -5.20
N PHE A 67 42.27 -11.74 -4.76
CA PHE A 67 41.80 -11.94 -3.39
C PHE A 67 41.28 -13.37 -3.21
N GLN A 68 41.46 -13.95 -2.03
CA GLN A 68 40.92 -15.28 -1.68
C GLN A 68 40.23 -15.21 -0.32
N VAL A 69 39.01 -15.73 -0.25
CA VAL A 69 38.25 -15.80 1.01
C VAL A 69 39.03 -16.64 2.03
N PRO A 70 39.15 -16.19 3.29
CA PRO A 70 39.88 -16.93 4.34
C PRO A 70 39.36 -18.36 4.49
N LEU A 71 40.29 -19.32 4.61
CA LEU A 71 40.00 -20.73 4.90
C LEU A 71 40.52 -21.05 6.30
N LEU A 72 39.63 -21.52 7.17
CA LEU A 72 39.91 -21.82 8.56
C LEU A 72 39.74 -23.31 8.82
N ASP A 73 40.69 -23.87 9.56
CA ASP A 73 40.65 -25.25 10.01
C ASP A 73 40.07 -25.29 11.43
N LEU A 74 38.94 -25.98 11.59
CA LEU A 74 38.25 -26.12 12.87
C LEU A 74 38.58 -27.43 13.60
N ASP A 75 39.62 -28.14 13.16
CA ASP A 75 40.11 -29.32 13.85
C ASP A 75 40.43 -28.98 15.31
N GLU A 76 39.99 -29.85 16.23
CA GLU A 76 40.07 -29.64 17.67
C GLU A 76 39.53 -28.27 18.17
N ILE A 77 38.34 -27.83 17.73
CA ILE A 77 37.67 -26.59 18.23
C ILE A 77 37.62 -26.44 19.77
N LYS A 78 37.71 -27.56 20.51
CA LYS A 78 37.73 -27.65 21.99
C LYS A 78 39.11 -28.01 22.58
N GLY A 79 40.16 -28.03 21.76
CA GLY A 79 41.53 -28.44 22.11
C GLY A 79 42.46 -27.26 22.42
N SER A 80 43.77 -27.50 22.36
CA SER A 80 44.80 -26.49 22.72
C SER A 80 44.86 -25.30 21.78
N ASN A 81 44.34 -25.42 20.56
CA ASN A 81 44.45 -24.40 19.50
C ASN A 81 43.30 -23.37 19.51
N ARG A 82 42.40 -23.41 20.50
CA ARG A 82 41.20 -22.54 20.54
C ARG A 82 41.54 -21.04 20.41
N GLU A 83 42.58 -20.55 21.09
CA GLU A 83 42.95 -19.14 21.04
C GLU A 83 43.37 -18.68 19.63
N GLU A 84 44.04 -19.56 18.88
CA GLU A 84 44.41 -19.28 17.49
C GLU A 84 43.18 -19.23 16.59
N ILE A 85 42.26 -20.19 16.73
CA ILE A 85 40.99 -20.23 16.01
C ILE A 85 40.16 -18.97 16.29
N VAL A 86 40.07 -18.54 17.56
CA VAL A 86 39.37 -17.31 17.97
C VAL A 86 39.97 -16.09 17.27
N ASN A 87 41.30 -15.98 17.20
CA ASN A 87 41.97 -14.86 16.54
C ASN A 87 41.79 -14.87 15.01
N GLN A 88 41.79 -16.05 14.38
CA GLN A 88 41.53 -16.19 12.94
C GLN A 88 40.08 -15.81 12.61
N ILE A 89 39.10 -16.30 13.38
CA ILE A 89 37.67 -15.96 13.22
C ILE A 89 37.45 -14.48 13.46
N ARG A 90 38.08 -13.88 14.49
CA ARG A 90 38.05 -12.43 14.72
C ARG A 90 38.48 -11.68 13.46
N THR A 91 39.68 -11.98 12.96
CA THR A 91 40.26 -11.29 11.81
C THR A 91 39.38 -11.45 10.57
N ALA A 92 38.90 -12.66 10.27
CA ALA A 92 38.04 -12.91 9.12
C ALA A 92 36.69 -12.19 9.24
N SER A 93 36.08 -12.19 10.42
CA SER A 93 34.77 -11.55 10.65
C SER A 93 34.84 -10.01 10.64
N GLU A 94 35.96 -9.43 11.07
CA GLU A 94 36.19 -7.97 11.09
C GLU A 94 36.58 -7.42 9.70
N THR A 95 37.35 -8.19 8.91
CA THR A 95 37.91 -7.70 7.63
C THR A 95 37.16 -8.19 6.39
N TRP A 96 36.61 -9.40 6.43
CA TRP A 96 35.91 -10.02 5.30
C TRP A 96 34.41 -10.19 5.53
N GLY A 97 33.99 -10.43 6.77
CA GLY A 97 32.61 -10.83 7.06
C GLY A 97 32.22 -12.21 6.52
N PHE A 98 33.17 -12.90 5.88
CA PHE A 98 33.03 -14.18 5.19
C PHE A 98 34.28 -15.02 5.40
N PHE A 99 34.09 -16.33 5.59
CA PHE A 99 35.19 -17.30 5.65
C PHE A 99 34.68 -18.71 5.32
N GLN A 100 35.58 -19.59 4.91
CA GLN A 100 35.32 -21.02 4.73
C GLN A 100 35.86 -21.80 5.91
N VAL A 101 35.18 -22.87 6.30
CA VAL A 101 35.61 -23.77 7.38
C VAL A 101 35.73 -25.20 6.89
N VAL A 102 36.76 -25.90 7.35
CA VAL A 102 36.99 -27.34 7.14
C VAL A 102 37.20 -28.03 8.49
N ASN A 103 37.14 -29.37 8.50
CA ASN A 103 37.26 -30.18 9.72
C ASN A 103 36.31 -29.77 10.85
N HIS A 104 35.13 -29.23 10.49
CA HIS A 104 34.11 -28.72 11.41
C HIS A 104 33.30 -29.83 12.14
N GLY A 105 33.69 -31.11 11.98
CA GLY A 105 33.10 -32.25 12.69
C GLY A 105 31.77 -32.78 12.15
N ILE A 106 31.23 -32.22 11.06
CA ILE A 106 30.04 -32.78 10.39
C ILE A 106 30.52 -33.86 9.41
N PRO A 107 29.99 -35.10 9.46
CA PRO A 107 30.42 -36.15 8.56
C PRO A 107 30.17 -35.77 7.09
N LEU A 108 31.16 -36.01 6.21
CA LEU A 108 31.07 -35.69 4.78
C LEU A 108 29.81 -36.28 4.14
N LYS A 109 29.48 -37.53 4.52
CA LYS A 109 28.27 -38.21 4.04
C LYS A 109 26.98 -37.44 4.33
N VAL A 110 26.87 -36.78 5.48
CA VAL A 110 25.67 -35.97 5.83
C VAL A 110 25.55 -34.76 4.90
N LEU A 111 26.68 -34.15 4.53
CA LEU A 111 26.68 -33.02 3.57
C LEU A 111 26.30 -33.49 2.16
N GLU A 112 26.84 -34.63 1.72
CA GLU A 112 26.53 -35.23 0.42
C GLU A 112 25.06 -35.65 0.33
N ASP A 113 24.55 -36.35 1.35
CA ASP A 113 23.16 -36.80 1.44
C ASP A 113 22.19 -35.60 1.45
N MET A 114 22.57 -34.48 2.07
CA MET A 114 21.76 -33.25 2.06
C MET A 114 21.69 -32.63 0.66
N ILE A 115 22.83 -32.47 -0.03
CA ILE A 115 22.85 -31.97 -1.40
C ILE A 115 22.04 -32.89 -2.33
N GLN A 116 22.21 -34.21 -2.19
CA GLN A 116 21.48 -35.19 -3.00
C GLN A 116 19.98 -35.14 -2.72
N GLY A 117 19.55 -35.06 -1.45
CA GLY A 117 18.13 -34.96 -1.11
C GLY A 117 17.45 -33.73 -1.71
N VAL A 118 18.13 -32.58 -1.74
CA VAL A 118 17.60 -31.37 -2.39
C VAL A 118 17.52 -31.54 -3.91
N ARG A 119 18.50 -32.21 -4.53
CA ARG A 119 18.44 -32.55 -5.96
C ARG A 119 17.25 -33.46 -6.23
N ASP A 120 17.14 -34.56 -5.50
CA ASP A 120 16.08 -35.55 -5.68
C ASP A 120 14.70 -34.93 -5.55
N PHE A 121 14.48 -34.02 -4.58
CA PHE A 121 13.24 -33.26 -4.45
C PHE A 121 12.96 -32.40 -5.69
N ASN A 122 13.93 -31.61 -6.15
CA ASN A 122 13.74 -30.69 -7.27
C ASN A 122 13.60 -31.40 -8.62
N GLU A 123 14.10 -32.62 -8.77
CA GLU A 123 13.93 -33.46 -9.96
C GLU A 123 12.60 -34.23 -10.01
N GLN A 124 11.74 -34.14 -8.98
CA GLN A 124 10.40 -34.72 -9.02
C GLN A 124 9.48 -33.99 -10.01
N ASP A 125 8.41 -34.66 -10.43
CA ASP A 125 7.35 -34.10 -11.27
C ASP A 125 6.73 -32.84 -10.63
N VAL A 126 6.32 -31.88 -11.47
CA VAL A 126 5.77 -30.58 -11.02
C VAL A 126 4.58 -30.76 -10.08
N GLU A 127 3.70 -31.74 -10.33
CA GLU A 127 2.54 -32.02 -9.47
C GLU A 127 2.93 -32.37 -8.02
N MET A 128 4.07 -33.03 -7.81
CA MET A 128 4.57 -33.37 -6.47
C MET A 128 5.19 -32.16 -5.76
N LYS A 129 5.60 -31.15 -6.53
CA LYS A 129 6.24 -29.92 -6.03
C LYS A 129 5.29 -28.74 -5.98
N LYS A 130 4.10 -28.80 -6.59
CA LYS A 130 3.12 -27.70 -6.71
C LYS A 130 2.67 -27.11 -5.38
N GLU A 131 2.73 -27.90 -4.30
CA GLU A 131 2.45 -27.44 -2.94
C GLU A 131 3.61 -26.63 -2.30
N TRP A 132 4.74 -26.53 -3.00
CA TRP A 132 6.00 -25.93 -2.54
C TRP A 132 6.49 -24.88 -3.55
N ASP A 133 7.18 -23.85 -3.07
CA ASP A 133 7.84 -22.90 -3.96
C ASP A 133 8.96 -23.63 -4.73
N THR A 134 8.86 -23.66 -6.06
CA THR A 134 9.77 -24.41 -6.94
C THR A 134 11.18 -23.82 -7.03
N LEU A 135 11.40 -22.61 -6.50
CA LEU A 135 12.72 -21.96 -6.47
C LEU A 135 13.46 -22.19 -5.14
N ASN A 136 12.75 -22.32 -4.01
CA ASN A 136 13.35 -22.40 -2.69
C ASN A 136 12.52 -23.27 -1.74
N LEU A 137 13.06 -24.42 -1.33
CA LEU A 137 12.50 -25.15 -0.19
C LEU A 137 12.96 -24.46 1.11
N SER A 138 12.05 -23.76 1.78
CA SER A 138 12.33 -23.06 3.04
C SER A 138 11.66 -23.74 4.24
N CYS A 139 12.38 -23.87 5.34
CA CYS A 139 11.90 -24.45 6.60
C CYS A 139 12.37 -23.61 7.79
N SER A 140 11.48 -23.30 8.73
CA SER A 140 11.84 -22.61 9.97
C SER A 140 11.91 -23.60 11.13
N VAL A 141 13.09 -23.73 11.73
CA VAL A 141 13.35 -24.65 12.84
C VAL A 141 13.36 -23.88 14.15
N SER A 142 12.36 -24.17 14.98
CA SER A 142 12.21 -23.70 16.36
C SER A 142 11.82 -24.86 17.29
N HIS A 143 11.61 -24.59 18.57
CA HIS A 143 11.24 -25.63 19.56
C HIS A 143 9.99 -26.45 19.20
N ASN A 144 9.09 -25.94 18.34
CA ASN A 144 7.84 -26.59 17.92
C ASN A 144 7.86 -27.09 16.46
N PHE A 145 9.05 -27.34 15.91
CA PHE A 145 9.18 -27.78 14.53
C PHE A 145 8.53 -29.17 14.30
N ASP A 146 7.62 -29.26 13.32
CA ASP A 146 7.00 -30.51 12.89
C ASP A 146 7.74 -31.07 11.66
N PRO A 147 8.38 -32.26 11.77
CA PRO A 147 9.08 -32.90 10.65
C PRO A 147 8.20 -33.19 9.43
N GLU A 148 6.87 -33.27 9.59
CA GLU A 148 5.95 -33.47 8.46
C GLU A 148 5.87 -32.25 7.54
N GLU A 149 6.32 -31.06 7.99
CA GLU A 149 6.49 -29.86 7.17
C GLU A 149 7.68 -29.93 6.21
N LEU A 150 8.40 -31.05 6.13
CA LEU A 150 9.44 -31.28 5.13
C LEU A 150 8.95 -32.27 4.06
N PRO A 151 9.30 -32.06 2.78
CA PRO A 151 9.01 -33.01 1.72
C PRO A 151 9.57 -34.39 2.04
N ALA A 152 8.76 -35.43 1.86
CA ALA A 152 9.15 -36.80 2.17
C ALA A 152 10.46 -37.22 1.48
N ALA A 153 10.74 -36.67 0.29
CA ALA A 153 11.94 -36.95 -0.50
C ALA A 153 13.26 -36.58 0.20
N CYS A 154 13.27 -35.49 0.98
CA CYS A 154 14.49 -34.96 1.61
C CYS A 154 14.37 -34.83 3.14
N ARG A 155 13.27 -35.28 3.74
CA ARG A 155 12.98 -35.12 5.17
C ARG A 155 14.06 -35.70 6.06
N GLU A 156 14.40 -36.97 5.90
CA GLU A 156 15.36 -37.65 6.78
C GLU A 156 16.76 -37.02 6.70
N THR A 157 17.24 -36.76 5.48
CA THR A 157 18.55 -36.14 5.24
C THR A 157 18.60 -34.71 5.77
N THR A 158 17.51 -33.94 5.62
CA THR A 158 17.38 -32.58 6.16
C THR A 158 17.41 -32.58 7.69
N LEU A 159 16.69 -33.49 8.35
CA LEU A 159 16.68 -33.59 9.82
C LEU A 159 18.06 -33.91 10.40
N GLU A 160 18.77 -34.86 9.79
CA GLU A 160 20.12 -35.23 10.21
C GLU A 160 21.08 -34.04 10.02
N TYR A 161 21.01 -33.35 8.87
CA TYR A 161 21.81 -32.16 8.60
C TYR A 161 21.53 -31.02 9.60
N ILE A 162 20.25 -30.72 9.88
CA ILE A 162 19.82 -29.69 10.85
C ILE A 162 20.48 -29.89 12.21
N LYS A 163 20.51 -31.14 12.70
CA LYS A 163 21.11 -31.48 13.99
C LYS A 163 22.60 -31.12 14.02
N HIS A 164 23.34 -31.48 12.96
CA HIS A 164 24.77 -31.25 12.87
C HIS A 164 25.12 -29.76 12.71
N VAL A 165 24.45 -29.06 11.79
CA VAL A 165 24.75 -27.65 11.48
C VAL A 165 24.33 -26.71 12.61
N ARG A 166 23.26 -27.02 13.36
CA ARG A 166 22.91 -26.26 14.57
C ARG A 166 23.98 -26.41 15.66
N SER A 167 24.48 -27.63 15.89
CA SER A 167 25.57 -27.84 16.84
C SER A 167 26.85 -27.09 16.44
N LEU A 168 27.13 -26.98 15.15
CA LEU A 168 28.24 -26.17 14.64
C LEU A 168 27.98 -24.68 14.85
N GLY A 169 26.76 -24.20 14.59
CA GLY A 169 26.35 -22.82 14.84
C GLY A 169 26.52 -22.42 16.31
N ASP A 170 26.10 -23.27 17.25
CA ASP A 170 26.28 -23.05 18.68
C ASP A 170 27.76 -22.88 19.05
N ALA A 171 28.63 -23.74 18.52
CA ALA A 171 30.08 -23.66 18.74
C ALA A 171 30.70 -22.40 18.11
N LEU A 172 30.24 -21.98 16.93
CA LEU A 172 30.68 -20.74 16.29
C LEU A 172 30.23 -19.51 17.09
N PHE A 173 29.02 -19.48 17.65
CA PHE A 173 28.58 -18.40 18.53
C PHE A 173 29.45 -18.28 19.79
N GLU A 174 29.94 -19.39 20.34
CA GLU A 174 30.89 -19.34 21.46
C GLU A 174 32.20 -18.66 21.06
N ILE A 175 32.77 -19.10 19.95
CA ILE A 175 34.05 -18.57 19.45
C ILE A 175 33.92 -17.10 19.04
N ILE A 176 32.80 -16.71 18.42
CA ILE A 176 32.54 -15.31 18.05
C ILE A 176 32.36 -14.45 19.31
N SER A 177 31.74 -14.97 20.37
CA SER A 177 31.65 -14.25 21.64
C SER A 177 33.04 -13.98 22.23
N GLU A 178 33.93 -14.98 22.23
CA GLU A 178 35.33 -14.82 22.64
C GLU A 178 36.10 -13.87 21.70
N ALA A 179 35.85 -13.93 20.39
CA ALA A 179 36.44 -13.03 19.41
C ALA A 179 36.03 -11.56 19.67
N LEU A 180 34.81 -11.33 20.16
CA LEU A 180 34.35 -9.99 20.57
C LEU A 180 34.98 -9.53 21.89
N GLY A 181 35.61 -10.42 22.66
CA GLY A 181 36.14 -10.16 24.00
C GLY A 181 35.10 -10.37 25.12
N LEU A 182 34.05 -11.14 24.84
CA LEU A 182 32.95 -11.45 25.75
C LEU A 182 33.13 -12.86 26.33
N LYS A 183 32.25 -13.23 27.27
CA LYS A 183 32.16 -14.62 27.74
C LYS A 183 31.68 -15.52 26.60
N SER A 184 32.15 -16.77 26.55
CA SER A 184 31.79 -17.76 25.52
C SER A 184 30.27 -17.88 25.32
N GLU A 185 29.48 -17.86 26.39
CA GLU A 185 28.04 -18.08 26.30
C GLU A 185 27.25 -16.82 25.92
N HIS A 186 27.90 -15.65 25.76
CA HIS A 186 27.20 -14.36 25.68
C HIS A 186 26.18 -14.28 24.53
N LEU A 187 26.56 -14.67 23.31
CA LEU A 187 25.62 -14.64 22.18
C LEU A 187 24.52 -15.72 22.29
N GLN A 188 24.79 -16.83 22.98
CA GLN A 188 23.79 -17.85 23.28
C GLN A 188 22.78 -17.35 24.33
N ASP A 189 23.24 -16.67 25.39
CA ASP A 189 22.39 -16.03 26.41
C ASP A 189 21.51 -14.91 25.82
N MET A 190 21.96 -14.31 24.72
CA MET A 190 21.17 -13.38 23.91
C MET A 190 20.18 -14.08 22.97
N GLU A 191 20.15 -15.42 22.95
CA GLU A 191 19.33 -16.27 22.08
C GLU A 191 19.58 -16.01 20.57
N CYS A 192 20.81 -15.63 20.16
CA CYS A 192 21.11 -15.37 18.75
C CYS A 192 20.93 -16.62 17.87
N GLY A 193 21.21 -17.81 18.44
CA GLY A 193 21.03 -19.11 17.79
C GLY A 193 19.68 -19.81 18.06
N GLY A 194 18.72 -19.13 18.71
CA GLY A 194 17.47 -19.76 19.16
C GLY A 194 16.66 -20.43 18.04
N ALA A 195 16.31 -19.66 17.03
CA ALA A 195 15.63 -20.10 15.82
C ALA A 195 16.56 -20.01 14.60
N SER A 196 16.40 -20.97 13.69
CA SER A 196 17.15 -21.00 12.44
C SER A 196 16.22 -21.26 11.26
N THR A 197 16.44 -20.59 10.15
CA THR A 197 15.72 -20.83 8.89
C THR A 197 16.65 -21.50 7.90
N PHE A 198 16.18 -22.58 7.29
CA PHE A 198 16.88 -23.32 6.25
C PHE A 198 16.28 -22.96 4.90
N VAL A 199 17.13 -22.66 3.93
CA VAL A 199 16.71 -22.41 2.55
C VAL A 199 17.57 -23.26 1.62
N CYS A 200 16.92 -24.21 0.95
CA CYS A 200 17.54 -25.06 -0.04
C CYS A 200 17.31 -24.46 -1.42
N HIS A 201 18.38 -23.98 -2.03
CA HIS A 201 18.37 -23.34 -3.34
C HIS A 201 18.76 -24.35 -4.42
N TYR A 202 18.03 -24.32 -5.54
CA TYR A 202 18.31 -25.11 -6.72
C TYR A 202 18.39 -24.20 -7.95
N TYR A 203 19.56 -24.12 -8.56
CA TYR A 203 19.84 -23.25 -9.70
C TYR A 203 20.04 -24.13 -10.95
N PRO A 204 19.05 -24.22 -11.86
CA PRO A 204 19.18 -25.00 -13.08
C PRO A 204 20.22 -24.38 -14.05
N PRO A 205 20.74 -25.15 -15.02
CA PRO A 205 21.66 -24.60 -16.02
C PRO A 205 20.96 -23.51 -16.85
N CYS A 206 21.63 -22.37 -16.98
CA CYS A 206 21.13 -21.20 -17.70
C CYS A 206 21.77 -21.09 -19.09
N PRO A 207 20.99 -20.94 -20.18
CA PRO A 207 21.56 -20.84 -21.53
C PRO A 207 22.32 -19.53 -21.80
N GLU A 208 21.96 -18.45 -21.11
CA GLU A 208 22.59 -17.11 -21.22
C GLU A 208 23.02 -16.60 -19.83
N PRO A 209 24.00 -17.26 -19.17
CA PRO A 209 24.36 -17.00 -17.78
C PRO A 209 24.88 -15.58 -17.52
N GLU A 210 25.45 -14.92 -18.52
CA GLU A 210 25.94 -13.54 -18.43
C GLU A 210 24.83 -12.50 -18.26
N LEU A 211 23.61 -12.81 -18.72
CA LEU A 211 22.48 -11.87 -18.72
C LEU A 211 21.71 -11.87 -17.39
N THR A 212 21.90 -12.87 -16.52
CA THR A 212 21.15 -13.04 -15.27
C THR A 212 22.05 -13.39 -14.09
N LEU A 213 21.48 -13.53 -12.90
CA LEU A 213 22.13 -14.03 -11.69
C LEU A 213 21.27 -15.14 -11.09
N GLY A 214 21.90 -16.08 -10.37
CA GLY A 214 21.16 -16.98 -9.50
C GLY A 214 20.51 -16.21 -8.35
N THR A 215 21.26 -15.30 -7.73
CA THR A 215 20.77 -14.42 -6.67
C THR A 215 21.40 -13.04 -6.82
N SER A 216 20.59 -11.99 -6.72
CA SER A 216 21.05 -10.60 -6.75
C SER A 216 21.92 -10.25 -5.53
N SER A 217 22.68 -9.16 -5.65
CA SER A 217 23.51 -8.63 -4.55
C SER A 217 22.67 -8.28 -3.31
N HIS A 218 23.04 -8.82 -2.15
CA HIS A 218 22.40 -8.53 -0.86
C HIS A 218 23.31 -8.84 0.34
N SER A 219 22.95 -8.35 1.53
CA SER A 219 23.45 -8.78 2.84
C SER A 219 22.39 -9.64 3.55
N ASP A 220 22.82 -10.50 4.47
CA ASP A 220 21.93 -11.45 5.13
C ASP A 220 21.22 -10.83 6.35
N PRO A 221 19.87 -10.86 6.43
CA PRO A 221 19.11 -10.43 7.60
C PRO A 221 19.14 -11.50 8.72
N ALA A 222 20.33 -11.86 9.17
CA ALA A 222 20.58 -12.90 10.17
C ALA A 222 21.68 -12.47 11.15
N PHE A 223 21.92 -13.24 12.21
CA PHE A 223 23.14 -13.13 13.00
C PHE A 223 24.31 -13.82 12.29
N LEU A 224 24.08 -15.06 11.85
CA LEU A 224 25.09 -15.90 11.24
C LEU A 224 24.44 -16.74 10.16
N THR A 225 25.14 -16.93 9.05
CA THR A 225 24.73 -17.87 8.00
C THR A 225 25.80 -18.94 7.85
N ILE A 226 25.37 -20.20 7.77
CA ILE A 226 26.21 -21.34 7.41
C ILE A 226 25.67 -21.92 6.10
N LEU A 227 26.49 -21.90 5.06
CA LEU A 227 26.14 -22.30 3.71
C LEU A 227 26.91 -23.56 3.31
N LEU A 228 26.15 -24.60 2.97
CA LEU A 228 26.63 -25.77 2.24
C LEU A 228 26.42 -25.53 0.74
N GLN A 229 27.45 -25.74 -0.07
CA GLN A 229 27.38 -25.64 -1.52
C GLN A 229 27.93 -26.90 -2.19
N ASP A 230 27.47 -27.17 -3.40
CA ASP A 230 28.05 -28.22 -4.25
C ASP A 230 29.39 -27.80 -4.86
N GLN A 231 29.93 -28.64 -5.74
CA GLN A 231 31.23 -28.41 -6.38
C GLN A 231 31.16 -27.52 -7.64
N ILE A 232 29.98 -26.99 -8.01
CA ILE A 232 29.83 -26.08 -9.16
C ILE A 232 30.21 -24.65 -8.75
N GLY A 233 29.93 -24.25 -7.51
CA GLY A 233 30.26 -22.92 -6.99
C GLY A 233 29.43 -21.81 -7.62
N GLY A 234 29.93 -20.58 -7.65
CA GLY A 234 29.20 -19.41 -8.19
C GLY A 234 28.76 -18.40 -7.14
N LEU A 235 29.05 -18.64 -5.86
CA LEU A 235 28.95 -17.60 -4.83
C LEU A 235 30.08 -16.58 -5.03
N GLN A 236 29.73 -15.29 -4.98
CA GLN A 236 30.67 -14.18 -4.99
C GLN A 236 30.42 -13.24 -3.81
N VAL A 237 31.49 -12.78 -3.18
CA VAL A 237 31.45 -11.80 -2.07
C VAL A 237 32.07 -10.48 -2.50
N LEU A 238 31.50 -9.35 -2.09
CA LEU A 238 32.03 -8.04 -2.38
C LEU A 238 33.12 -7.67 -1.37
N HIS A 239 34.39 -7.69 -1.76
CA HIS A 239 35.50 -7.28 -0.92
C HIS A 239 36.27 -6.14 -1.58
N GLN A 240 36.44 -5.03 -0.85
CA GLN A 240 37.13 -3.82 -1.36
C GLN A 240 36.61 -3.35 -2.72
N ASN A 241 35.29 -3.33 -2.89
CA ASN A 241 34.59 -2.96 -4.13
C ASN A 241 34.90 -3.88 -5.33
N GLN A 242 35.31 -5.12 -5.07
CA GLN A 242 35.54 -6.16 -6.08
C GLN A 242 34.77 -7.43 -5.72
N TRP A 243 34.14 -8.04 -6.72
CA TRP A 243 33.51 -9.36 -6.56
C TRP A 243 34.59 -10.45 -6.54
N VAL A 244 34.63 -11.23 -5.46
CA VAL A 244 35.59 -12.32 -5.24
C VAL A 244 34.85 -13.66 -5.24
N ASP A 245 35.29 -14.60 -6.06
CA ASP A 245 34.71 -15.94 -6.13
C ASP A 245 35.00 -16.75 -4.86
N VAL A 246 33.98 -17.43 -4.33
CA VAL A 246 34.11 -18.38 -3.23
C VAL A 246 34.20 -19.79 -3.81
N ASN A 247 35.42 -20.24 -4.08
CA ASN A 247 35.67 -21.56 -4.64
C ASN A 247 35.22 -22.67 -3.68
N PRO A 248 34.36 -23.61 -4.11
CA PRO A 248 33.94 -24.74 -3.27
C PRO A 248 35.11 -25.59 -2.81
N ILE A 249 35.01 -26.08 -1.58
CA ILE A 249 35.96 -27.02 -0.98
C ILE A 249 35.20 -28.28 -0.61
N SER A 250 35.74 -29.45 -0.94
CA SER A 250 35.15 -30.74 -0.58
C SER A 250 35.05 -30.86 0.94
N GLY A 251 33.83 -31.05 1.46
CA GLY A 251 33.57 -31.08 2.90
C GLY A 251 33.77 -29.73 3.60
N GLY A 252 33.81 -28.62 2.86
CA GLY A 252 33.87 -27.28 3.41
C GLY A 252 32.49 -26.63 3.54
N LEU A 253 32.36 -25.70 4.47
CA LEU A 253 31.19 -24.84 4.63
C LEU A 253 31.61 -23.37 4.53
N VAL A 254 30.75 -22.53 3.98
CA VAL A 254 30.95 -21.08 4.00
C VAL A 254 30.18 -20.51 5.18
N VAL A 255 30.82 -19.61 5.92
CA VAL A 255 30.22 -18.91 7.06
C VAL A 255 30.28 -17.42 6.80
N ASN A 256 29.20 -16.71 7.04
CA ASN A 256 29.18 -15.25 6.95
C ASN A 256 28.39 -14.58 8.07
N ILE A 257 28.82 -13.36 8.37
CA ILE A 257 28.22 -12.49 9.37
C ILE A 257 27.02 -11.79 8.73
N GLY A 258 25.87 -11.89 9.40
CA GLY A 258 24.66 -11.20 8.97
C GLY A 258 24.49 -9.83 9.64
N ASP A 259 23.51 -9.07 9.15
CA ASP A 259 23.22 -7.70 9.56
C ASP A 259 22.96 -7.58 11.07
N PHE A 260 22.29 -8.58 11.67
CA PHE A 260 21.98 -8.54 13.11
C PHE A 260 23.24 -8.61 13.95
N LEU A 261 24.22 -9.41 13.54
CA LEU A 261 25.47 -9.57 14.25
C LEU A 261 26.39 -8.35 14.06
N GLN A 262 26.37 -7.70 12.90
CA GLN A 262 27.00 -6.39 12.70
C GLN A 262 26.39 -5.34 13.64
N VAL A 263 25.05 -5.29 13.77
CA VAL A 263 24.35 -4.33 14.63
C VAL A 263 24.71 -4.54 16.10
N ILE A 264 24.57 -5.76 16.62
CA ILE A 264 24.83 -6.00 18.05
C ILE A 264 26.33 -5.88 18.40
N SER A 265 27.23 -6.13 17.44
CA SER A 265 28.67 -5.91 17.63
C SER A 265 29.11 -4.44 17.45
N ASN A 266 28.16 -3.53 17.18
CA ASN A 266 28.40 -2.11 16.95
C ASN A 266 29.45 -1.86 15.83
N GLU A 267 29.25 -2.50 14.67
CA GLU A 267 30.14 -2.49 13.49
C GLU A 267 31.51 -3.14 13.63
N LYS A 268 31.80 -3.81 14.75
CA LYS A 268 33.05 -4.55 14.89
C LYS A 268 33.12 -5.69 13.87
N LEU A 269 32.04 -6.45 13.71
CA LEU A 269 31.91 -7.49 12.69
C LEU A 269 31.18 -6.93 11.47
N LYS A 270 31.54 -7.38 10.26
CA LYS A 270 31.01 -6.83 9.00
C LYS A 270 30.06 -7.81 8.33
N SER A 271 28.83 -7.38 8.05
CA SER A 271 27.96 -8.03 7.07
C SER A 271 28.25 -7.44 5.69
N VAL A 272 28.32 -8.31 4.68
CA VAL A 272 28.89 -7.97 3.38
C VAL A 272 27.97 -8.40 2.26
N ASP A 273 27.84 -7.52 1.26
CA ASP A 273 27.09 -7.79 0.04
C ASP A 273 27.69 -9.01 -0.68
N HIS A 274 26.84 -9.97 -1.02
CA HIS A 274 27.19 -11.18 -1.75
C HIS A 274 26.12 -11.48 -2.81
N ARG A 275 26.49 -12.23 -3.85
CA ARG A 275 25.61 -12.60 -4.98
C ARG A 275 25.93 -14.01 -5.46
N VAL A 276 25.03 -14.60 -6.26
CA VAL A 276 25.27 -15.89 -6.91
C VAL A 276 25.19 -15.72 -8.42
N ILE A 277 26.26 -16.04 -9.14
CA ILE A 277 26.27 -15.99 -10.61
C ILE A 277 25.52 -17.20 -11.19
N ALA A 278 24.84 -16.98 -12.33
CA ALA A 278 24.26 -18.06 -13.09
C ALA A 278 25.35 -18.86 -13.83
N SER A 279 25.07 -20.13 -14.12
CA SER A 279 26.01 -21.03 -14.81
C SER A 279 25.28 -21.79 -15.90
N GLY A 280 25.93 -21.98 -17.06
CA GLY A 280 25.46 -22.90 -18.11
C GLY A 280 25.75 -24.38 -17.79
N VAL A 281 26.52 -24.64 -16.73
CA VAL A 281 26.79 -25.97 -16.19
C VAL A 281 26.01 -26.13 -14.90
N GLY A 282 25.21 -27.18 -14.79
CA GLY A 282 24.24 -27.33 -13.70
C GLY A 282 23.45 -28.63 -13.77
N PRO A 283 22.55 -28.86 -12.79
CA PRO A 283 22.05 -27.89 -11.80
C PRO A 283 23.00 -27.70 -10.59
N ARG A 284 23.11 -26.45 -10.10
CA ARG A 284 23.81 -26.08 -8.85
C ARG A 284 22.88 -26.16 -7.66
N VAL A 285 23.33 -26.72 -6.55
CA VAL A 285 22.59 -26.80 -5.29
C VAL A 285 23.36 -26.15 -4.15
N SER A 286 22.65 -25.42 -3.29
CA SER A 286 23.20 -24.92 -2.03
C SER A 286 22.14 -24.84 -0.93
N VAL A 287 22.55 -25.10 0.31
CA VAL A 287 21.68 -25.10 1.49
C VAL A 287 22.20 -24.08 2.50
N ALA A 288 21.43 -23.00 2.68
CA ALA A 288 21.75 -21.94 3.63
C ALA A 288 21.01 -22.17 4.95
N CYS A 289 21.72 -22.07 6.07
CA CYS A 289 21.17 -22.07 7.42
C CYS A 289 21.38 -20.68 8.03
N PHE A 290 20.29 -19.94 8.23
CA PHE A 290 20.27 -18.59 8.79
C PHE A 290 19.89 -18.64 10.26
N PHE A 291 20.76 -18.19 11.16
CA PHE A 291 20.44 -18.02 12.58
C PHE A 291 19.86 -16.64 12.82
N ALA A 292 18.57 -16.55 13.14
CA ALA A 292 17.82 -15.29 13.14
C ALA A 292 17.35 -14.83 14.54
N GLY A 293 17.79 -15.48 15.62
CA GLY A 293 17.47 -15.10 16.98
C GLY A 293 16.27 -15.83 17.59
N SER A 294 15.62 -15.22 18.57
CA SER A 294 14.53 -15.84 19.35
C SER A 294 13.20 -15.87 18.60
N ALA A 295 12.52 -17.02 18.62
CA ALA A 295 11.13 -17.18 18.19
C ALA A 295 10.11 -16.87 19.31
N ALA A 296 10.54 -16.26 20.42
CA ALA A 296 9.68 -15.99 21.57
C ALA A 296 8.56 -14.98 21.26
N VAL A 297 7.44 -15.13 21.99
CA VAL A 297 6.31 -14.18 22.00
C VAL A 297 6.15 -13.63 23.42
N PRO A 298 6.32 -12.32 23.65
CA PRO A 298 6.61 -11.26 22.67
C PRO A 298 8.04 -11.34 22.08
N PRO A 299 8.27 -10.79 20.87
CA PRO A 299 9.58 -10.83 20.22
C PRO A 299 10.65 -10.10 21.04
N ARG A 300 11.85 -10.66 21.05
CA ARG A 300 13.00 -10.08 21.77
C ARG A 300 13.55 -8.87 21.02
N SER A 301 14.00 -7.87 21.78
CA SER A 301 14.71 -6.71 21.25
C SER A 301 16.22 -6.93 21.25
N TYR A 302 16.85 -6.59 20.14
CA TYR A 302 18.29 -6.67 19.91
C TYR A 302 18.86 -5.28 19.66
N GLY A 303 20.11 -5.04 20.05
CA GLY A 303 20.81 -3.78 19.85
C GLY A 303 22.28 -3.89 20.27
N PRO A 304 23.08 -2.82 20.13
CA PRO A 304 24.50 -2.84 20.47
C PRO A 304 24.78 -3.41 21.88
N ILE A 305 25.69 -4.37 21.96
CA ILE A 305 26.11 -5.01 23.22
C ILE A 305 26.75 -3.95 24.11
N LYS A 306 26.32 -3.90 25.37
CA LYS A 306 26.69 -2.85 26.33
C LYS A 306 28.18 -2.84 26.65
N GLU A 307 28.81 -4.01 26.63
CA GLU A 307 30.24 -4.21 26.86
C GLU A 307 31.12 -3.75 25.69
N LEU A 308 30.54 -3.56 24.50
CA LEU A 308 31.25 -3.13 23.29
C LEU A 308 31.11 -1.62 23.01
N ILE A 309 30.31 -0.91 23.80
CA ILE A 309 30.10 0.53 23.70
C ILE A 309 30.81 1.28 24.82
N SER A 310 31.28 2.48 24.51
CA SER A 310 31.96 3.38 25.46
C SER A 310 31.74 4.84 25.06
N GLU A 311 32.26 5.80 25.83
CA GLU A 311 32.23 7.22 25.40
C GLU A 311 33.03 7.45 24.09
N GLU A 312 34.07 6.65 23.85
CA GLU A 312 34.89 6.69 22.63
C GLU A 312 34.25 5.90 21.47
N ASN A 313 33.42 4.89 21.77
CA ASN A 313 32.68 4.09 20.80
C ASN A 313 31.17 4.08 21.14
N PRO A 314 30.44 5.17 20.83
CA PRO A 314 29.00 5.26 21.14
C PRO A 314 28.18 4.26 20.31
N PRO A 315 26.95 3.92 20.74
CA PRO A 315 26.06 3.05 19.98
C PRO A 315 25.71 3.69 18.63
N LEU A 316 26.05 3.00 17.54
CA LEU A 316 25.79 3.42 16.16
C LEU A 316 24.37 3.06 15.71
N TYR A 317 23.79 2.03 16.33
CA TYR A 317 22.49 1.48 15.97
C TYR A 317 21.48 1.60 17.11
N GLN A 318 20.21 1.74 16.72
CA GLN A 318 19.09 1.64 17.65
C GLN A 318 18.72 0.18 17.89
N ASN A 319 17.97 -0.07 18.96
CA ASN A 319 17.39 -1.38 19.19
C ASN A 319 16.33 -1.70 18.13
N PHE A 320 16.22 -2.97 17.74
CA PHE A 320 15.26 -3.46 16.76
C PHE A 320 14.59 -4.75 17.23
N LEU A 321 13.45 -5.07 16.60
CA LEU A 321 12.80 -6.37 16.68
C LEU A 321 13.02 -7.12 15.35
N VAL A 322 13.36 -8.40 15.42
CA VAL A 322 13.61 -9.23 14.21
C VAL A 322 12.41 -9.20 13.23
N PRO A 323 11.14 -9.35 13.67
CA PRO A 323 9.99 -9.25 12.76
C PRO A 323 9.86 -7.88 12.09
N GLU A 324 10.24 -6.80 12.77
CA GLU A 324 10.20 -5.45 12.20
C GLU A 324 11.31 -5.24 11.17
N TYR A 325 12.50 -5.81 11.41
CA TYR A 325 13.58 -5.78 10.45
C TYR A 325 13.20 -6.54 9.18
N PHE A 326 12.72 -7.79 9.28
CA PHE A 326 12.31 -8.57 8.12
C PHE A 326 11.18 -7.90 7.32
N ALA A 327 10.24 -7.24 8.00
CA ALA A 327 9.19 -6.48 7.32
C ALA A 327 9.75 -5.31 6.50
N LYS A 328 10.80 -4.63 7.00
CA LYS A 328 11.51 -3.58 6.24
C LYS A 328 12.30 -4.20 5.09
N TYR A 329 13.07 -5.25 5.36
CA TYR A 329 13.87 -5.96 4.36
C TYR A 329 13.02 -6.45 3.17
N ALA A 330 11.85 -7.03 3.44
CA ALA A 330 10.92 -7.47 2.39
C ALA A 330 10.28 -6.31 1.60
N ALA A 331 10.10 -5.14 2.22
CA ALA A 331 9.62 -3.94 1.54
C ALA A 331 10.71 -3.24 0.71
N GLU A 332 11.98 -3.45 1.05
CA GLU A 332 13.18 -2.83 0.44
C GLU A 332 13.57 -3.39 -0.93
N GLY A 333 12.91 -4.47 -1.40
CA GLY A 333 12.93 -4.89 -2.82
C GLY A 333 12.48 -3.79 -3.82
N LEU A 334 12.13 -2.60 -3.33
CA LEU A 334 11.74 -1.40 -4.06
C LEU A 334 12.66 -0.18 -3.71
N ASN A 335 13.87 -0.12 -4.29
CA ASN A 335 14.83 1.02 -4.37
C ASN A 335 15.41 1.65 -3.06
N ARG A 336 16.76 1.63 -2.94
CA ARG A 336 17.61 2.28 -1.90
C ARG A 336 17.48 3.82 -1.75
N LEU A 337 16.78 4.52 -2.66
CA LEU A 337 16.59 5.99 -2.60
C LEU A 337 15.55 6.45 -1.56
N LEU A 338 14.70 5.56 -1.06
CA LEU A 338 13.73 5.87 0.02
C LEU A 338 14.40 6.01 1.40
N GLN A 339 15.52 5.31 1.61
CA GLN A 339 16.21 5.23 2.90
C GLN A 339 16.79 6.58 3.34
N PHE A 340 17.23 7.42 2.38
CA PHE A 340 17.73 8.76 2.68
C PHE A 340 16.63 9.73 3.14
N TYR A 341 15.36 9.49 2.75
CA TYR A 341 14.23 10.35 3.15
C TYR A 341 13.55 9.89 4.43
N CYS A 342 13.50 8.59 4.72
CA CYS A 342 13.00 8.08 6.01
C CYS A 342 13.88 8.52 7.19
N PHE A 343 15.18 8.77 6.96
CA PHE A 343 16.09 9.32 7.97
C PHE A 343 15.90 10.83 8.23
N LEU A 344 15.29 11.57 7.28
CA LEU A 344 15.11 13.03 7.37
C LEU A 344 13.73 13.47 7.88
N LEU A 345 12.74 12.57 7.99
CA LEU A 345 11.41 12.87 8.54
C LEU A 345 10.89 11.81 9.53
N PRO A 346 11.55 11.60 10.70
CA PRO A 346 11.11 10.59 11.68
C PRO A 346 9.83 10.99 12.45
N ASN A 347 9.41 12.26 12.38
CA ASN A 347 8.48 12.84 13.36
C ASN A 347 7.04 12.98 12.86
N CYS A 348 6.59 12.18 11.89
CA CYS A 348 5.21 12.31 11.42
C CYS A 348 4.20 11.89 12.51
N PHE A 349 4.47 10.81 13.25
CA PHE A 349 3.58 10.30 14.29
C PHE A 349 3.61 11.15 15.57
N ASP A 350 4.79 11.61 16.00
CA ASP A 350 4.91 12.60 17.07
C ASP A 350 4.23 13.92 16.70
N GLY A 351 4.28 14.31 15.42
CA GLY A 351 3.51 15.41 14.87
C GLY A 351 1.99 15.19 15.00
N PHE A 352 1.48 14.00 14.69
CA PHE A 352 0.05 13.67 14.81
C PHE A 352 -0.42 13.53 16.26
N ALA A 353 0.36 12.89 17.14
CA ALA A 353 0.10 12.85 18.58
C ALA A 353 0.13 14.27 19.19
N SER A 354 1.03 15.13 18.73
CA SER A 354 1.06 16.55 19.08
C SER A 354 -0.14 17.31 18.54
N ILE A 355 -0.62 17.02 17.33
CA ILE A 355 -1.85 17.60 16.75
C ILE A 355 -3.08 17.15 17.56
N TRP A 356 -3.17 15.89 17.94
CA TRP A 356 -4.25 15.37 18.78
C TRP A 356 -4.23 15.98 20.19
N SER A 357 -3.05 16.09 20.80
CA SER A 357 -2.88 16.72 22.11
C SER A 357 -3.17 18.22 22.08
N PHE A 358 -2.75 18.91 21.02
CA PHE A 358 -3.06 20.31 20.77
C PHE A 358 -4.55 20.53 20.51
N GLY A 359 -5.19 19.64 19.76
CA GLY A 359 -6.63 19.67 19.52
C GLY A 359 -7.44 19.48 20.80
N LEU A 360 -7.06 18.52 21.64
CA LEU A 360 -7.66 18.33 22.97
C LEU A 360 -7.44 19.53 23.88
N ALA A 361 -6.28 20.20 23.80
CA ALA A 361 -6.00 21.41 24.56
C ALA A 361 -6.86 22.60 24.09
N LEU A 362 -7.10 22.73 22.79
CA LEU A 362 -8.02 23.74 22.23
C LEU A 362 -9.47 23.48 22.63
N ASP A 363 -9.90 22.22 22.64
CA ASP A 363 -11.24 21.82 23.08
C ASP A 363 -11.45 22.11 24.57
N ALA A 364 -10.44 21.80 25.40
CA ALA A 364 -10.44 22.16 26.82
C ALA A 364 -10.49 23.69 27.02
N TYR A 365 -9.74 24.46 26.23
CA TYR A 365 -9.75 25.92 26.26
C TYR A 365 -11.12 26.51 25.90
N ALA A 366 -11.78 25.99 24.86
CA ALA A 366 -13.12 26.42 24.46
C ALA A 366 -14.17 26.13 25.55
N LEU A 367 -14.10 24.96 26.19
CA LEU A 367 -14.95 24.58 27.33
C LEU A 367 -14.76 25.50 28.54
N ILE A 368 -13.51 25.86 28.86
CA ILE A 368 -13.19 26.79 29.94
C ILE A 368 -13.80 28.17 29.65
N LYS A 369 -13.65 28.69 28.43
CA LYS A 369 -14.22 29.98 28.04
C LYS A 369 -15.74 29.98 28.04
N LYS A 370 -16.38 28.88 27.64
CA LYS A 370 -17.84 28.72 27.78
C LYS A 370 -18.29 28.80 29.23
N LYS A 371 -17.59 28.14 30.16
CA LYS A 371 -17.91 28.14 31.59
C LYS A 371 -17.78 29.55 32.21
N VAL A 372 -16.77 30.31 31.78
CA VAL A 372 -16.58 31.72 32.18
C VAL A 372 -17.69 32.63 31.62
N LEU A 373 -18.17 32.37 30.40
CA LEU A 373 -19.27 33.13 29.78
C LEU A 373 -20.58 33.02 30.58
N HIS A 374 -20.89 31.85 31.14
CA HIS A 374 -22.11 31.59 31.91
C HIS A 374 -22.01 31.87 33.41
N ASN A 375 -20.80 31.89 33.97
CA ASN A 375 -20.59 32.15 35.41
C ASN A 375 -19.24 32.86 35.67
N PRO A 376 -19.20 34.20 35.66
CA PRO A 376 -17.95 34.95 35.78
C PRO A 376 -17.27 34.87 37.17
N GLY A 377 -17.92 34.28 38.17
CA GLY A 377 -17.42 34.18 39.55
C GLY A 377 -16.60 32.93 39.90
N LEU A 378 -16.37 32.00 38.96
CA LEU A 378 -15.76 30.70 39.25
C LEU A 378 -14.43 30.49 38.48
N ALA A 379 -13.44 31.36 38.75
CA ALA A 379 -12.15 31.34 38.05
C ALA A 379 -11.13 30.29 38.57
N THR A 380 -11.47 29.51 39.59
CA THR A 380 -10.51 28.62 40.27
C THR A 380 -11.10 27.23 40.52
N ALA A 381 -10.99 26.33 39.55
CA ALA A 381 -11.08 24.88 39.80
C ALA A 381 -10.27 24.11 38.73
N THR A 382 -9.34 23.30 39.20
CA THR A 382 -8.46 22.39 38.44
C THR A 382 -9.25 21.26 37.72
N PRO A 383 -8.71 20.68 36.63
CA PRO A 383 -9.44 19.73 35.80
C PRO A 383 -9.32 18.31 36.36
N VAL A 384 -10.44 17.66 36.64
CA VAL A 384 -10.51 16.20 36.90
C VAL A 384 -11.48 15.60 35.88
N LEU A 385 -10.96 14.63 35.12
CA LEU A 385 -11.62 13.67 34.24
C LEU A 385 -12.59 14.21 33.16
N ALA A 386 -12.13 14.16 31.90
CA ALA A 386 -12.98 13.93 30.74
C ALA A 386 -12.21 13.09 29.68
N THR A 387 -11.78 11.88 30.04
CA THR A 387 -11.18 10.91 29.10
C THR A 387 -12.19 9.95 28.47
N ALA A 388 -13.50 10.21 28.56
CA ALA A 388 -14.50 9.40 27.86
C ALA A 388 -15.74 10.24 27.50
N SER A 389 -15.78 10.80 26.27
CA SER A 389 -16.99 11.21 25.50
C SER A 389 -16.77 12.37 24.50
N ALA A 390 -15.53 12.80 24.22
CA ALA A 390 -15.28 14.00 23.41
C ALA A 390 -15.66 13.92 21.91
N SER A 391 -16.14 12.79 21.38
CA SER A 391 -16.65 12.71 20.00
C SER A 391 -18.07 13.23 19.81
N ALA A 392 -18.86 13.39 20.89
CA ALA A 392 -20.24 13.88 20.83
C ALA A 392 -20.47 15.24 21.53
N GLY A 393 -19.53 15.68 22.37
CA GLY A 393 -19.73 16.82 23.28
C GLY A 393 -19.71 18.21 22.64
N ILE A 394 -19.08 18.40 21.48
CA ILE A 394 -18.85 19.73 20.90
C ILE A 394 -20.01 20.18 19.99
N THR A 395 -20.77 19.27 19.39
CA THR A 395 -22.03 19.62 18.71
C THR A 395 -23.04 20.26 19.69
N VAL A 396 -22.94 19.91 20.98
CA VAL A 396 -23.72 20.51 22.09
C VAL A 396 -23.17 21.90 22.52
N LEU A 397 -21.93 22.26 22.15
CA LEU A 397 -21.34 23.56 22.49
C LEU A 397 -21.63 24.66 21.45
N ILE A 398 -22.01 24.30 20.21
CA ILE A 398 -21.80 25.17 19.05
C ILE A 398 -22.94 26.14 18.70
N TYR A 399 -24.14 26.09 19.30
CA TYR A 399 -25.19 27.00 18.81
C TYR A 399 -26.04 27.76 19.82
N ASN A 400 -26.43 27.16 20.95
CA ASN A 400 -27.32 27.88 21.88
C ASN A 400 -26.67 29.12 22.54
N ASP A 401 -25.34 29.22 22.56
CA ASP A 401 -24.63 30.29 23.29
C ASP A 401 -24.02 31.37 22.38
N LEU A 402 -23.89 31.13 21.07
CA LEU A 402 -23.51 32.17 20.10
C LEU A 402 -24.59 33.25 19.97
N GLY A 403 -25.87 32.89 20.18
CA GLY A 403 -27.00 33.81 20.24
C GLY A 403 -27.07 34.67 21.52
N HIS A 404 -26.34 34.31 22.58
CA HIS A 404 -26.27 35.10 23.83
C HIS A 404 -25.13 36.12 23.85
N CYS A 405 -24.33 36.18 22.79
CA CYS A 405 -23.08 36.93 22.75
C CYS A 405 -23.28 38.34 22.15
N HIS A 406 -23.86 39.26 22.92
CA HIS A 406 -24.00 40.67 22.52
C HIS A 406 -22.87 41.53 23.11
N PHE A 407 -21.88 41.84 22.26
CA PHE A 407 -20.82 42.85 22.39
C PHE A 407 -19.91 42.79 23.65
N GLY A 408 -18.62 42.48 23.43
CA GLY A 408 -17.58 42.56 24.46
C GLY A 408 -16.28 41.82 24.10
N ARG A 409 -15.18 42.15 24.80
CA ARG A 409 -13.84 41.55 24.57
C ARG A 409 -13.79 40.04 24.85
N GLU A 410 -14.64 39.56 25.76
CA GLU A 410 -14.82 38.13 26.09
C GLU A 410 -15.53 37.36 24.95
N CYS A 411 -16.44 38.02 24.22
CA CYS A 411 -17.20 37.43 23.12
C CYS A 411 -16.32 37.13 21.89
N GLY A 412 -15.40 38.05 21.53
CA GLY A 412 -14.43 37.82 20.46
C GLY A 412 -13.45 36.68 20.76
N ARG A 413 -13.08 36.49 22.05
CA ARG A 413 -12.25 35.36 22.50
C ARG A 413 -13.00 34.03 22.44
N PHE A 414 -14.31 34.04 22.70
CA PHE A 414 -15.18 32.87 22.56
C PHE A 414 -15.34 32.45 21.09
N GLN A 415 -15.65 33.38 20.19
CA GLN A 415 -15.74 33.11 18.75
C GLN A 415 -14.43 32.56 18.17
N LEU A 416 -13.29 33.14 18.59
CA LEU A 416 -11.97 32.66 18.21
C LEU A 416 -11.71 31.24 18.75
N SER A 417 -12.15 30.92 19.96
CA SER A 417 -12.02 29.57 20.53
C SER A 417 -12.88 28.52 19.81
N VAL A 418 -14.07 28.90 19.33
CA VAL A 418 -14.93 28.02 18.52
C VAL A 418 -14.30 27.77 17.15
N ALA A 419 -13.71 28.80 16.52
CA ALA A 419 -12.97 28.64 15.27
C ALA A 419 -11.75 27.72 15.43
N PHE A 420 -11.04 27.81 16.56
CA PHE A 420 -9.93 26.91 16.88
C PHE A 420 -10.37 25.47 17.18
N ALA A 421 -11.53 25.26 17.83
CA ALA A 421 -12.09 23.93 18.04
C ALA A 421 -12.54 23.28 16.73
N LEU A 422 -13.15 24.03 15.82
CA LEU A 422 -13.46 23.56 14.46
C LEU A 422 -12.18 23.25 13.67
N PHE A 423 -11.15 24.08 13.80
CA PHE A 423 -9.83 23.83 13.22
C PHE A 423 -9.22 22.53 13.75
N SER A 424 -9.21 22.33 15.07
CA SER A 424 -8.80 21.09 15.73
C SER A 424 -9.52 19.87 15.14
N TRP A 425 -10.85 19.93 15.04
CA TRP A 425 -11.67 18.85 14.49
C TRP A 425 -11.37 18.56 13.02
N ILE A 426 -11.23 19.61 12.20
CA ILE A 426 -10.87 19.47 10.78
C ILE A 426 -9.46 18.86 10.67
N THR A 427 -8.50 19.30 11.47
CA THR A 427 -7.15 18.71 11.48
C THR A 427 -7.13 17.27 11.99
N ILE A 428 -7.92 16.92 12.99
CA ILE A 428 -8.04 15.55 13.52
C ILE A 428 -8.74 14.66 12.50
N ALA A 429 -9.80 15.13 11.84
CA ALA A 429 -10.49 14.40 10.77
C ALA A 429 -9.60 14.21 9.54
N ILE A 430 -8.86 15.25 9.12
CA ILE A 430 -7.87 15.18 8.05
C ILE A 430 -6.75 14.20 8.45
N SER A 431 -6.19 14.31 9.66
CA SER A 431 -5.14 13.40 10.14
C SER A 431 -5.61 11.96 10.25
N SER A 432 -6.84 11.73 10.73
CA SER A 432 -7.45 10.43 10.87
C SER A 432 -7.76 9.82 9.50
N LEU A 433 -8.23 10.62 8.53
CA LEU A 433 -8.47 10.18 7.16
C LEU A 433 -7.17 9.90 6.40
N ILE A 434 -6.13 10.74 6.60
CA ILE A 434 -4.78 10.50 6.06
C ILE A 434 -4.17 9.25 6.68
N MET A 435 -4.32 9.04 8.00
CA MET A 435 -3.87 7.82 8.67
C MET A 435 -4.62 6.59 8.18
N LEU A 436 -5.96 6.61 8.15
CA LEU A 436 -6.77 5.51 7.60
C LEU A 436 -6.42 5.23 6.14
N TRP A 437 -6.06 6.27 5.38
CA TRP A 437 -5.64 6.16 3.99
C TRP A 437 -4.23 5.59 3.85
N LEU A 438 -3.25 6.05 4.62
CA LEU A 438 -1.91 5.47 4.66
C LEU A 438 -2.02 3.97 5.05
N LEU A 439 -2.94 3.62 5.95
CA LEU A 439 -3.21 2.24 6.36
C LEU A 439 -3.88 1.41 5.27
N ALA A 440 -4.88 1.96 4.59
CA ALA A 440 -5.60 1.25 3.54
C ALA A 440 -4.80 1.17 2.22
N ALA A 441 -3.94 2.15 1.95
CA ALA A 441 -3.06 2.19 0.78
C ALA A 441 -1.75 1.41 0.99
N GLY A 442 -1.46 0.93 2.21
CA GLY A 442 -0.20 0.26 2.55
C GLY A 442 1.01 1.20 2.59
N LEU A 443 0.78 2.50 2.76
CA LEU A 443 1.77 3.59 2.76
C LEU A 443 2.04 4.16 4.16
N SER A 444 1.43 3.63 5.23
CA SER A 444 1.78 4.03 6.61
C SER A 444 3.16 3.52 7.02
N CYS A 445 4.06 4.45 7.35
CA CYS A 445 4.92 4.23 8.51
C CYS A 445 3.99 4.14 9.76
N GLU A 446 4.13 3.06 10.55
CA GLU A 446 3.48 2.84 11.85
C GLU A 446 1.98 2.46 11.88
N VAL A 447 1.59 1.46 11.09
CA VAL A 447 0.95 0.30 11.76
C VAL A 447 1.91 -0.83 11.64
N SER A 448 2.18 -1.48 12.78
CA SER A 448 3.03 -2.67 12.84
C SER A 448 2.73 -3.57 11.64
N PRO A 449 3.74 -3.86 10.80
CA PRO A 449 3.61 -4.89 9.79
C PRO A 449 3.14 -6.20 10.42
N ALA A 450 3.30 -6.45 11.74
CA ALA A 450 2.74 -7.60 12.43
C ALA A 450 1.20 -7.55 12.56
N ALA A 451 0.54 -6.39 12.73
CA ALA A 451 -0.93 -6.33 12.73
C ALA A 451 -1.48 -6.55 11.31
N MET A 452 -0.79 -6.02 10.30
CA MET A 452 -1.16 -6.19 8.90
C MET A 452 -0.72 -7.55 8.33
N ALA A 453 0.34 -8.15 8.87
CA ALA A 453 0.85 -9.49 8.55
C ALA A 453 0.09 -10.57 9.31
N VAL A 454 -0.38 -10.35 10.55
CA VAL A 454 -1.36 -11.24 11.20
C VAL A 454 -2.67 -11.24 10.42
N VAL A 455 -3.07 -10.12 9.81
CA VAL A 455 -4.21 -10.06 8.87
C VAL A 455 -3.89 -10.72 7.52
N LYS A 456 -2.65 -10.61 6.99
CA LYS A 456 -2.20 -11.25 5.74
C LYS A 456 -1.81 -12.74 5.89
N ALA A 457 -1.52 -13.21 7.09
CA ALA A 457 -1.09 -14.58 7.42
C ALA A 457 -2.22 -15.41 8.03
N SER A 458 -3.35 -14.79 8.40
CA SER A 458 -4.57 -15.52 8.80
C SER A 458 -5.52 -15.66 7.62
N LEU A 459 -6.52 -16.55 7.75
CA LEU A 459 -7.68 -16.71 6.86
C LEU A 459 -8.35 -15.39 6.39
N PHE A 460 -8.05 -14.26 7.04
CA PHE A 460 -8.45 -12.91 6.68
C PHE A 460 -7.71 -12.29 5.48
N SER A 461 -6.59 -12.85 5.01
CA SER A 461 -5.77 -12.28 3.91
C SER A 461 -6.49 -12.25 2.56
N GLY A 462 -7.10 -13.37 2.18
CA GLY A 462 -7.94 -13.46 0.98
C GLY A 462 -9.22 -12.61 1.11
N MET A 463 -9.73 -12.44 2.33
CA MET A 463 -10.90 -11.62 2.59
C MET A 463 -10.57 -10.12 2.53
N TYR A 464 -9.44 -9.68 3.10
CA TYR A 464 -8.99 -8.29 3.11
C TYR A 464 -8.65 -7.80 1.70
N THR A 465 -7.90 -8.58 0.92
CA THR A 465 -7.59 -8.25 -0.48
C THR A 465 -8.86 -8.13 -1.34
N LYS A 466 -9.83 -9.06 -1.15
CA LYS A 466 -11.14 -9.02 -1.82
C LYS A 466 -11.99 -7.81 -1.44
N PHE A 467 -12.03 -7.41 -0.17
CA PHE A 467 -12.88 -6.31 0.31
C PHE A 467 -12.21 -4.93 0.36
N LYS A 468 -10.91 -4.83 0.10
CA LYS A 468 -10.15 -3.57 0.12
C LYS A 468 -10.78 -2.43 -0.70
N PRO A 469 -11.22 -2.63 -1.97
CA PRO A 469 -11.89 -1.57 -2.74
C PRO A 469 -13.20 -1.08 -2.10
N HIS A 470 -13.94 -1.97 -1.44
CA HIS A 470 -15.20 -1.64 -0.76
C HIS A 470 -14.95 -0.77 0.47
N LEU A 471 -13.96 -1.13 1.29
CA LEU A 471 -13.59 -0.37 2.49
C LEU A 471 -13.11 1.04 2.12
N LEU A 472 -12.25 1.14 1.11
CA LEU A 472 -11.76 2.43 0.60
C LEU A 472 -12.91 3.33 0.12
N MET A 473 -13.88 2.77 -0.59
CA MET A 473 -15.05 3.52 -1.04
C MET A 473 -15.94 3.98 0.10
N ILE A 474 -16.13 3.16 1.15
CA ILE A 474 -16.88 3.57 2.36
C ILE A 474 -16.20 4.76 3.04
N ILE A 475 -14.87 4.72 3.19
CA ILE A 475 -14.09 5.82 3.79
C ILE A 475 -14.21 7.09 2.92
N ALA A 476 -14.12 6.96 1.60
CA ALA A 476 -14.32 8.06 0.67
C ALA A 476 -15.71 8.71 0.83
N GLN A 477 -16.77 7.92 0.95
CA GLN A 477 -18.14 8.44 1.14
C GLN A 477 -18.31 9.19 2.47
N ILE A 478 -17.64 8.77 3.54
CA ILE A 478 -17.62 9.48 4.81
C ILE A 478 -16.96 10.86 4.63
N GLY A 479 -15.82 10.93 3.94
CA GLY A 479 -15.17 12.19 3.62
C GLY A 479 -16.06 13.13 2.79
N TYR A 480 -16.73 12.61 1.76
CA TYR A 480 -17.72 13.38 0.98
C TYR A 480 -18.86 13.90 1.86
N THR A 481 -19.33 13.12 2.83
CA THR A 481 -20.43 13.52 3.73
C THR A 481 -20.07 14.78 4.53
N PHE A 482 -18.87 14.84 5.12
CA PHE A 482 -18.44 16.03 5.87
C PHE A 482 -18.31 17.27 4.98
N LEU A 483 -17.90 17.10 3.72
CA LEU A 483 -17.79 18.20 2.77
C LEU A 483 -19.10 18.96 2.59
N TYR A 484 -20.25 18.27 2.56
CA TYR A 484 -21.55 18.93 2.39
C TYR A 484 -21.79 20.00 3.46
N PHE A 485 -21.58 19.65 4.72
CA PHE A 485 -21.81 20.56 5.84
C PHE A 485 -20.77 21.68 5.92
N ILE A 486 -19.50 21.36 5.67
CA ILE A 486 -18.40 22.35 5.67
C ILE A 486 -18.61 23.39 4.54
N THR A 487 -18.99 22.93 3.34
CA THR A 487 -19.25 23.82 2.20
C THR A 487 -20.52 24.65 2.37
N GLU A 488 -21.58 24.08 2.95
CA GLU A 488 -22.79 24.85 3.29
C GLU A 488 -22.47 25.95 4.31
N ALA A 489 -21.68 25.65 5.35
CA ALA A 489 -21.26 26.66 6.32
C ALA A 489 -20.44 27.79 5.68
N SER A 490 -19.50 27.45 4.78
CA SER A 490 -18.69 28.43 4.04
C SER A 490 -19.51 29.27 3.06
N PHE A 491 -20.44 28.66 2.33
CA PHE A 491 -21.31 29.40 1.40
C PHE A 491 -22.28 30.33 2.13
N ASN A 492 -22.79 29.91 3.31
CA ASN A 492 -23.59 30.78 4.17
C ASN A 492 -22.77 31.92 4.79
N HIS A 493 -21.47 31.73 5.02
CA HIS A 493 -20.56 32.78 5.46
C HIS A 493 -20.27 33.82 4.36
N GLY A 494 -20.44 33.45 3.08
CA GLY A 494 -20.34 34.36 1.94
C GLY A 494 -19.34 33.95 0.85
N MET A 495 -18.72 32.77 0.96
CA MET A 495 -17.81 32.24 -0.05
C MET A 495 -18.52 32.07 -1.41
N ASN A 496 -17.86 32.50 -2.48
CA ASN A 496 -18.36 32.28 -3.83
C ASN A 496 -18.08 30.83 -4.29
N PRO A 497 -19.09 30.07 -4.77
CA PRO A 497 -18.92 28.68 -5.19
C PRO A 497 -17.86 28.46 -6.28
N HIS A 498 -17.72 29.38 -7.23
CA HIS A 498 -16.78 29.25 -8.34
C HIS A 498 -15.32 29.49 -7.89
N VAL A 499 -15.15 30.49 -7.01
CA VAL A 499 -13.87 30.77 -6.36
C VAL A 499 -13.45 29.59 -5.46
N TYR A 500 -14.39 29.01 -4.72
CA TYR A 500 -14.16 27.82 -3.91
C TYR A 500 -13.64 26.63 -4.75
N VAL A 501 -14.31 26.30 -5.86
CA VAL A 501 -13.88 25.20 -6.75
C VAL A 501 -12.46 25.45 -7.27
N THR A 502 -12.16 26.68 -7.65
CA THR A 502 -10.84 27.08 -8.17
C THR A 502 -9.75 26.88 -7.12
N TYR A 503 -9.88 27.47 -5.95
CA TYR A 503 -8.84 27.35 -4.91
C TYR A 503 -8.70 25.93 -4.39
N ARG A 504 -9.80 25.19 -4.24
CA ARG A 504 -9.80 23.78 -3.85
C ARG A 504 -8.90 22.94 -4.76
N HIS A 505 -8.97 23.12 -6.08
CA HIS A 505 -8.17 22.34 -7.03
C HIS A 505 -6.73 22.84 -7.15
N ILE A 506 -6.48 24.14 -6.95
CA ILE A 506 -5.11 24.66 -6.82
C ILE A 506 -4.42 24.04 -5.60
N VAL A 507 -5.08 24.01 -4.44
CA VAL A 507 -4.56 23.37 -3.23
C VAL A 507 -4.28 21.89 -3.49
N SER A 508 -5.23 21.18 -4.10
CA SER A 508 -5.05 19.77 -4.47
C SER A 508 -3.84 19.56 -5.38
N ALA A 509 -3.68 20.37 -6.43
CA ALA A 509 -2.55 20.27 -7.34
C ALA A 509 -1.21 20.46 -6.61
N ILE A 510 -1.09 21.51 -5.79
CA ILE A 510 0.12 21.81 -5.01
C ILE A 510 0.47 20.63 -4.09
N VAL A 511 -0.52 20.03 -3.45
CA VAL A 511 -0.33 18.90 -2.54
C VAL A 511 0.02 17.63 -3.28
N MET A 512 -0.65 17.32 -4.39
CA MET A 512 -0.48 16.06 -5.12
C MET A 512 0.77 16.04 -6.02
N PHE A 513 1.24 17.18 -6.52
CA PHE A 513 2.38 17.25 -7.44
C PHE A 513 3.69 16.65 -6.89
N PRO A 514 4.12 16.94 -5.65
CA PRO A 514 5.30 16.32 -5.05
C PRO A 514 5.18 14.79 -5.01
N PHE A 515 4.08 14.25 -4.49
CA PHE A 515 3.86 12.80 -4.42
C PHE A 515 3.86 12.16 -5.80
N ALA A 516 3.13 12.77 -6.75
CA ALA A 516 3.13 12.31 -8.13
C ALA A 516 4.55 12.28 -8.71
N TYR A 517 5.33 13.36 -8.52
CA TYR A 517 6.67 13.48 -9.08
C TYR A 517 7.63 12.44 -8.49
N PHE A 518 7.65 12.27 -7.16
CA PHE A 518 8.60 11.38 -6.53
C PHE A 518 8.22 9.90 -6.66
N LEU A 519 6.93 9.56 -6.52
CA LEU A 519 6.47 8.17 -6.46
C LEU A 519 6.25 7.56 -7.86
N GLU A 520 5.83 8.35 -8.85
CA GLU A 520 5.43 7.81 -10.15
C GLU A 520 6.32 8.25 -11.33
N ARG A 521 7.42 8.99 -11.10
CA ARG A 521 8.29 9.49 -12.19
C ARG A 521 8.71 8.41 -13.19
N LYS A 522 8.99 7.19 -12.73
CA LYS A 522 9.46 6.06 -13.56
C LYS A 522 8.32 5.36 -14.31
N MET A 523 7.06 5.55 -13.88
CA MET A 523 5.87 4.89 -14.47
C MET A 523 5.14 5.76 -15.50
N ARG A 524 5.50 7.04 -15.62
CA ARG A 524 4.78 8.00 -16.48
C ARG A 524 5.07 7.74 -17.95
N PRO A 525 4.04 7.48 -18.78
CA PRO A 525 4.21 7.52 -20.22
C PRO A 525 4.51 8.95 -20.69
N LYS A 526 5.11 9.08 -21.88
CA LYS A 526 5.36 10.40 -22.48
C LYS A 526 4.02 11.11 -22.70
N LEU A 527 3.92 12.34 -22.19
CA LEU A 527 2.72 13.16 -22.34
C LEU A 527 2.65 13.71 -23.77
N THR A 528 2.03 12.96 -24.68
CA THR A 528 1.76 13.43 -26.04
C THR A 528 0.69 14.53 -26.04
N PHE A 529 0.61 15.30 -27.12
CA PHE A 529 -0.42 16.34 -27.25
C PHE A 529 -1.84 15.75 -27.15
N ASP A 530 -2.10 14.61 -27.78
CA ASP A 530 -3.40 13.94 -27.71
C ASP A 530 -3.78 13.53 -26.29
N LEU A 531 -2.81 12.97 -25.53
CA LEU A 531 -3.03 12.57 -24.15
C LEU A 531 -3.22 13.78 -23.22
N PHE A 532 -2.47 14.86 -23.47
CA PHE A 532 -2.67 16.12 -22.77
C PHE A 532 -4.07 16.71 -23.02
N MET A 533 -4.54 16.66 -24.27
CA MET A 533 -5.89 17.11 -24.64
C MET A 533 -6.98 16.24 -24.02
N GLU A 534 -6.77 14.92 -23.96
CA GLU A 534 -7.66 13.99 -23.28
C GLU A 534 -7.75 14.29 -21.77
N ILE A 535 -6.60 14.44 -21.09
CA ILE A 535 -6.57 14.81 -19.66
C ILE A 535 -7.18 16.20 -19.44
N SER A 536 -6.98 17.14 -20.37
CA SER A 536 -7.60 18.47 -20.32
C SER A 536 -9.12 18.40 -20.42
N LEU A 537 -9.65 17.54 -21.31
CA LEU A 537 -11.09 17.29 -21.44
C LEU A 537 -11.66 16.57 -20.22
N LEU A 538 -10.92 15.58 -19.69
CA LEU A 538 -11.25 14.88 -18.45
C LEU A 538 -11.36 15.87 -17.27
N SER A 539 -10.40 16.80 -17.18
CA SER A 539 -10.39 17.86 -16.17
C SER A 539 -11.55 18.83 -16.35
N PHE A 540 -11.87 19.18 -17.61
CA PHE A 540 -12.99 20.07 -17.92
C PHE A 540 -14.31 19.45 -17.50
N LEU A 541 -14.55 18.19 -17.86
CA LEU A 541 -15.79 17.50 -17.53
C LEU A 541 -15.90 17.26 -16.02
N GLY A 542 -14.85 16.77 -15.37
CA GLY A 542 -14.89 16.42 -13.95
C GLY A 542 -14.80 17.58 -12.98
N VAL A 543 -13.93 18.55 -13.24
CA VAL A 543 -13.66 19.67 -12.33
C VAL A 543 -14.42 20.91 -12.77
N SER A 544 -14.06 21.44 -13.94
CA SER A 544 -14.47 22.78 -14.37
C SER A 544 -15.97 22.88 -14.63
N SER A 545 -16.57 21.90 -15.29
CA SER A 545 -17.98 21.87 -15.63
C SER A 545 -18.80 21.29 -14.47
N THR A 546 -18.55 20.02 -14.10
CA THR A 546 -19.33 19.30 -13.09
C THR A 546 -19.37 20.03 -11.75
N LEU A 547 -18.21 20.38 -11.17
CA LEU A 547 -18.18 20.93 -9.81
C LEU A 547 -18.70 22.36 -9.75
N ASN A 548 -18.45 23.18 -10.79
CA ASN A 548 -19.03 24.52 -10.84
C ASN A 548 -20.56 24.48 -10.93
N MET A 549 -21.13 23.58 -11.75
CA MET A 549 -22.59 23.41 -11.80
C MET A 549 -23.13 22.86 -10.48
N TYR A 550 -22.45 21.87 -9.89
CA TYR A 550 -22.83 21.24 -8.62
C TYR A 550 -22.84 22.22 -7.44
N PHE A 551 -21.76 22.97 -7.22
CA PHE A 551 -21.70 23.91 -6.10
C PHE A 551 -22.55 25.17 -6.36
N ALA A 552 -22.74 25.56 -7.62
CA ALA A 552 -23.70 26.62 -7.95
C ALA A 552 -25.15 26.18 -7.70
N SER A 553 -25.50 24.92 -7.93
CA SER A 553 -26.85 24.43 -7.68
C SER A 553 -27.20 24.40 -6.19
N LEU A 554 -26.24 24.09 -5.31
CA LEU A 554 -26.40 24.14 -3.85
C LEU A 554 -26.85 25.52 -3.34
N LYS A 555 -26.56 26.61 -4.07
CA LYS A 555 -27.06 27.95 -3.72
C LYS A 555 -28.56 28.13 -3.98
N TYR A 556 -29.10 27.38 -4.94
CA TYR A 556 -30.49 27.50 -5.40
C TYR A 556 -31.38 26.35 -4.91
N THR A 557 -30.79 25.29 -4.35
CA THR A 557 -31.49 24.09 -3.86
C THR A 557 -31.05 23.74 -2.44
N SER A 558 -31.39 22.54 -1.94
CA SER A 558 -30.91 22.04 -0.66
C SER A 558 -29.80 20.98 -0.83
N PRO A 559 -28.92 20.80 0.17
CA PRO A 559 -27.94 19.72 0.22
C PRO A 559 -28.60 18.34 0.05
N THR A 560 -29.71 18.11 0.75
CA THR A 560 -30.49 16.87 0.67
C THR A 560 -31.02 16.61 -0.74
N PHE A 561 -31.48 17.64 -1.46
CA PHE A 561 -31.90 17.52 -2.86
C PHE A 561 -30.72 17.19 -3.78
N VAL A 562 -29.58 17.86 -3.62
CA VAL A 562 -28.39 17.61 -4.45
C VAL A 562 -27.83 16.21 -4.20
N ALA A 563 -27.66 15.80 -2.94
CA ALA A 563 -27.24 14.46 -2.57
C ALA A 563 -28.19 13.41 -3.18
N SER A 564 -29.50 13.63 -3.04
CA SER A 564 -30.52 12.78 -3.66
C SER A 564 -30.35 12.61 -5.17
N MET A 565 -30.07 13.71 -5.89
CA MET A 565 -29.86 13.70 -7.33
C MET A 565 -28.54 13.02 -7.72
N THR A 566 -27.48 13.11 -6.92
CA THR A 566 -26.19 12.44 -7.22
C THR A 566 -26.30 10.92 -7.27
N ASN A 567 -27.35 10.33 -6.71
CA ASN A 567 -27.65 8.90 -6.86
C ASN A 567 -28.02 8.52 -8.30
N THR A 568 -28.47 9.48 -9.14
CA THR A 568 -28.69 9.24 -10.58
C THR A 568 -27.39 8.98 -11.35
N VAL A 569 -26.23 9.39 -10.81
CA VAL A 569 -24.93 9.20 -11.46
C VAL A 569 -24.64 7.72 -11.68
N ALA A 570 -24.98 6.84 -10.74
CA ALA A 570 -24.78 5.40 -10.91
C ALA A 570 -25.61 4.83 -12.09
N ALA A 571 -26.89 5.21 -12.17
CA ALA A 571 -27.77 4.79 -13.26
C ALA A 571 -27.31 5.35 -14.61
N LEU A 572 -26.94 6.63 -14.68
CA LEU A 572 -26.44 7.27 -15.90
C LEU A 572 -25.11 6.68 -16.34
N THR A 573 -24.19 6.39 -15.40
CA THR A 573 -22.90 5.77 -15.68
C THR A 573 -23.08 4.38 -16.27
N PHE A 574 -24.00 3.58 -15.73
CA PHE A 574 -24.34 2.28 -16.29
C PHE A 574 -24.91 2.39 -17.71
N VAL A 575 -25.88 3.27 -17.94
CA VAL A 575 -26.47 3.49 -19.28
C VAL A 575 -25.41 3.91 -20.30
N ILE A 576 -24.53 4.84 -19.93
CA ILE A 576 -23.44 5.30 -20.80
C ILE A 576 -22.43 4.16 -21.05
N ALA A 577 -22.09 3.36 -20.04
CA ALA A 577 -21.18 2.22 -20.17
C ALA A 577 -21.72 1.17 -21.18
N VAL A 578 -23.02 0.87 -21.14
CA VAL A 578 -23.67 -0.03 -22.10
C VAL A 578 -23.63 0.56 -23.51
N VAL A 579 -23.96 1.84 -23.68
CA VAL A 579 -23.92 2.52 -25.00
C VAL A 579 -22.52 2.48 -25.62
N LEU A 580 -21.49 2.68 -24.79
CA LEU A 580 -20.09 2.64 -25.21
C LEU A 580 -19.51 1.21 -25.30
N ARG A 581 -20.34 0.17 -25.09
CA ARG A 581 -19.93 -1.24 -25.06
C ARG A 581 -18.80 -1.54 -24.06
N LEU A 582 -18.73 -0.75 -22.98
CA LEU A 582 -17.84 -1.00 -21.85
C LEU A 582 -18.46 -2.00 -20.86
N GLU A 583 -19.75 -2.28 -21.00
CA GLU A 583 -20.50 -3.25 -20.19
C GLU A 583 -21.36 -4.12 -21.12
N THR A 584 -21.31 -5.43 -20.94
CA THR A 584 -22.12 -6.40 -21.68
C THR A 584 -23.53 -6.50 -21.07
N LEU A 585 -24.54 -6.50 -21.94
CA LEU A 585 -25.95 -6.60 -21.54
C LEU A 585 -26.63 -7.72 -22.30
N ASP A 586 -26.76 -8.88 -21.66
CA ASP A 586 -27.56 -9.99 -22.18
C ASP A 586 -28.94 -10.05 -21.50
N LEU A 587 -29.96 -9.58 -22.20
CA LEU A 587 -31.35 -9.56 -21.72
C LEU A 587 -31.99 -10.95 -21.65
N ARG A 588 -31.36 -11.99 -22.20
CA ARG A 588 -31.88 -13.36 -22.16
C ARG A 588 -31.61 -14.04 -20.83
N HIS A 589 -30.59 -13.57 -20.11
CA HIS A 589 -30.24 -14.06 -18.79
C HIS A 589 -30.87 -13.21 -17.68
N ALA A 590 -31.28 -13.87 -16.59
CA ALA A 590 -31.90 -13.20 -15.42
C ALA A 590 -31.02 -12.09 -14.82
N ARG A 591 -29.70 -12.18 -14.99
CA ARG A 591 -28.72 -11.21 -14.50
C ARG A 591 -28.64 -9.93 -15.35
N GLY A 592 -28.66 -10.04 -16.68
CA GLY A 592 -28.76 -8.85 -17.54
C GLY A 592 -30.10 -8.14 -17.36
N LEU A 593 -31.18 -8.89 -17.12
CA LEU A 593 -32.46 -8.33 -16.71
C LEU A 593 -32.38 -7.63 -15.34
N ALA A 594 -31.65 -8.19 -14.36
CA ALA A 594 -31.43 -7.58 -13.06
C ALA A 594 -30.69 -6.24 -13.15
N LYS A 595 -29.71 -6.10 -14.06
CA LYS A 595 -29.03 -4.81 -14.32
C LYS A 595 -29.98 -3.73 -14.82
N VAL A 596 -30.85 -4.06 -15.78
CA VAL A 596 -31.85 -3.11 -16.33
C VAL A 596 -32.91 -2.76 -15.30
N ILE A 597 -33.51 -3.77 -14.66
CA ILE A 597 -34.53 -3.55 -13.63
C ILE A 597 -33.94 -2.75 -12.47
N GLY A 598 -32.74 -3.09 -12.00
CA GLY A 598 -32.03 -2.36 -10.94
C GLY A 598 -31.81 -0.89 -11.30
N THR A 599 -31.44 -0.60 -12.55
CA THR A 599 -31.30 0.78 -13.05
C THR A 599 -32.63 1.55 -13.01
N VAL A 600 -33.73 0.94 -13.49
CA VAL A 600 -35.06 1.55 -13.49
C VAL A 600 -35.57 1.77 -12.07
N VAL A 601 -35.41 0.79 -11.19
CA VAL A 601 -35.79 0.87 -9.76
C VAL A 601 -34.99 1.98 -9.07
N CYS A 602 -33.68 2.11 -9.37
CA CYS A 602 -32.85 3.19 -8.83
C CYS A 602 -33.38 4.58 -9.25
N LEU A 603 -33.67 4.79 -10.53
CA LEU A 603 -34.25 6.06 -11.03
C LEU A 603 -35.62 6.36 -10.42
N ALA A 604 -36.47 5.34 -10.24
CA ALA A 604 -37.76 5.46 -9.56
C ALA A 604 -37.58 5.85 -8.07
N GLY A 605 -36.58 5.29 -7.40
CA GLY A 605 -36.24 5.64 -6.02
C GLY A 605 -35.77 7.09 -5.88
N VAL A 606 -34.91 7.58 -6.78
CA VAL A 606 -34.49 8.99 -6.78
C VAL A 606 -35.66 9.93 -7.05
N THR A 607 -36.53 9.56 -8.00
CA THR A 607 -37.73 10.34 -8.33
C THR A 607 -38.68 10.41 -7.12
N THR A 608 -38.84 9.29 -6.40
CA THR A 608 -39.64 9.23 -5.16
C THR A 608 -39.03 10.10 -4.06
N MET A 609 -37.72 10.00 -3.83
CA MET A 609 -37.02 10.78 -2.80
C MET A 609 -37.10 12.30 -3.04
N THR A 610 -37.17 12.73 -4.30
CA THR A 610 -37.17 14.15 -4.70
C THR A 610 -38.57 14.75 -4.82
N LEU A 611 -39.53 14.03 -5.40
CA LEU A 611 -40.87 14.55 -5.69
C LEU A 611 -41.91 14.18 -4.62
N TYR A 612 -41.71 13.08 -3.89
CA TYR A 612 -42.65 12.62 -2.86
C TYR A 612 -42.13 12.98 -1.46
N LYS A 613 -42.83 13.88 -0.76
CA LYS A 613 -42.48 14.26 0.63
C LYS A 613 -43.15 13.34 1.66
N GLY A 614 -44.46 13.08 1.53
CA GLY A 614 -45.20 12.33 2.55
C GLY A 614 -45.21 13.01 3.94
N PRO A 615 -45.63 12.30 5.01
CA PRO A 615 -45.65 12.83 6.37
C PRO A 615 -44.24 13.05 6.94
N ILE A 616 -44.12 14.05 7.81
CA ILE A 616 -42.89 14.33 8.57
C ILE A 616 -42.74 13.25 9.65
N LEU A 617 -41.59 12.56 9.67
CA LEU A 617 -41.25 11.62 10.73
C LEU A 617 -41.06 12.40 12.05
N LYS A 618 -41.64 11.90 13.15
CA LYS A 618 -41.51 12.55 14.46
C LYS A 618 -40.04 12.64 14.84
N ASN A 619 -39.61 13.82 15.31
CA ASN A 619 -38.26 14.01 15.83
C ASN A 619 -38.08 13.13 17.07
N LEU A 620 -37.20 12.12 16.97
CA LEU A 620 -36.86 11.24 18.08
C LEU A 620 -35.97 11.96 19.11
N TRP A 621 -35.30 13.04 18.70
CA TRP A 621 -34.33 13.81 19.47
C TRP A 621 -34.46 15.33 19.21
N HIS A 622 -33.96 16.16 20.13
CA HIS A 622 -33.90 17.62 19.94
C HIS A 622 -32.74 18.02 19.01
N PRO A 623 -32.93 19.00 18.09
CA PRO A 623 -31.86 19.51 17.22
C PRO A 623 -30.68 20.02 18.03
N LEU A 624 -29.46 19.66 17.62
CA LEU A 624 -28.25 20.15 18.28
C LEU A 624 -27.86 21.58 17.83
N ILE A 625 -28.24 21.99 16.62
CA ILE A 625 -27.91 23.28 16.00
C ILE A 625 -29.15 23.86 15.29
N HIS A 626 -29.47 25.14 15.50
CA HIS A 626 -30.58 25.84 14.86
C HIS A 626 -30.09 26.72 13.68
N LEU A 627 -29.75 26.14 12.53
CA LEU A 627 -29.34 26.97 11.38
C LEU A 627 -30.52 27.83 10.89
N GLN A 628 -30.39 29.16 10.99
CA GLN A 628 -31.39 30.09 10.46
C GLN A 628 -31.27 30.13 8.93
N ARG A 629 -31.95 29.19 8.26
CA ARG A 629 -32.01 29.11 6.80
C ARG A 629 -32.84 30.29 6.28
N THR A 630 -32.19 31.23 5.59
CA THR A 630 -32.88 32.31 4.89
C THR A 630 -33.83 31.71 3.83
N THR A 631 -35.11 32.06 3.94
CA THR A 631 -36.26 31.57 3.15
C THR A 631 -36.27 32.04 1.69
N ALA A 632 -35.11 32.32 1.09
CA ALA A 632 -34.97 32.79 -0.30
C ALA A 632 -34.88 31.64 -1.33
N ILE A 633 -35.30 30.41 -0.98
CA ILE A 633 -35.10 29.19 -1.79
C ILE A 633 -36.06 29.12 -3.00
N HIS A 634 -37.08 29.98 -3.11
CA HIS A 634 -38.14 29.80 -4.11
C HIS A 634 -37.98 30.55 -5.44
N GLU A 635 -37.19 31.63 -5.54
CA GLU A 635 -37.16 32.42 -6.79
C GLU A 635 -36.40 31.74 -7.96
N HIS A 636 -35.51 30.78 -7.70
CA HIS A 636 -34.65 30.18 -8.73
C HIS A 636 -34.47 28.65 -8.62
N TRP A 637 -35.40 27.94 -7.98
CA TRP A 637 -35.29 26.49 -7.77
C TRP A 637 -35.10 25.70 -9.08
N LEU A 638 -35.82 26.07 -10.16
CA LEU A 638 -35.68 25.44 -11.48
C LEU A 638 -34.25 25.55 -12.04
N LYS A 639 -33.60 26.71 -11.87
CA LYS A 639 -32.21 26.92 -12.30
C LYS A 639 -31.27 25.98 -11.54
N GLY A 640 -31.47 25.83 -10.24
CA GLY A 640 -30.75 24.88 -9.40
C GLY A 640 -30.94 23.43 -9.85
N SER A 641 -32.16 23.01 -10.12
CA SER A 641 -32.47 21.65 -10.60
C SER A 641 -31.80 21.35 -11.94
N ILE A 642 -31.83 22.28 -12.91
CA ILE A 642 -31.18 22.11 -14.22
C ILE A 642 -29.66 21.97 -14.06
N LEU A 643 -29.04 22.80 -13.23
CA LEU A 643 -27.61 22.72 -12.95
C LEU A 643 -27.22 21.39 -12.28
N THR A 644 -28.04 20.88 -11.36
CA THR A 644 -27.80 19.57 -10.72
C THR A 644 -27.95 18.41 -11.70
N VAL A 645 -28.93 18.44 -12.60
CA VAL A 645 -29.05 17.40 -13.65
C VAL A 645 -27.85 17.46 -14.60
N GLY A 646 -27.47 18.67 -15.03
CA GLY A 646 -26.29 18.88 -15.86
C GLY A 646 -25.02 18.34 -15.21
N SER A 647 -24.83 18.58 -13.91
CA SER A 647 -23.68 18.05 -13.17
C SER A 647 -23.70 16.53 -13.08
N CYS A 648 -24.85 15.88 -12.86
CA CYS A 648 -24.93 14.42 -12.80
C CYS A 648 -24.54 13.75 -14.13
N ILE A 649 -24.92 14.35 -15.27
CA ILE A 649 -24.55 13.86 -16.60
C ILE A 649 -23.04 13.98 -16.81
N THR A 650 -22.46 15.17 -16.59
CA THR A 650 -21.03 15.39 -16.79
C THR A 650 -20.17 14.58 -15.82
N TRP A 651 -20.65 14.35 -14.58
CA TRP A 651 -19.99 13.49 -13.60
C TRP A 651 -19.98 12.02 -14.05
N SER A 652 -21.08 11.53 -14.63
CA SER A 652 -21.18 10.17 -15.15
C SER A 652 -20.22 9.96 -16.32
N ILE A 653 -20.13 10.92 -17.24
CA ILE A 653 -19.16 10.90 -18.34
C ILE A 653 -17.73 10.93 -17.80
N TRP A 654 -17.47 11.74 -16.77
CA TRP A 654 -16.16 11.83 -16.13
C TRP A 654 -15.70 10.48 -15.55
N TYR A 655 -16.57 9.75 -14.85
CA TYR A 655 -16.25 8.40 -14.34
C TYR A 655 -15.83 7.44 -15.46
N ILE A 656 -16.57 7.42 -16.56
CA ILE A 656 -16.24 6.56 -17.71
C ILE A 656 -14.91 6.99 -18.35
N MET A 657 -14.72 8.29 -18.57
CA MET A 657 -13.49 8.80 -19.16
C MET A 657 -12.27 8.57 -18.25
N GLN A 658 -12.42 8.57 -16.92
CA GLN A 658 -11.34 8.18 -16.00
C GLN A 658 -10.87 6.75 -16.29
N ALA A 659 -11.80 5.79 -16.41
CA ALA A 659 -11.46 4.40 -16.69
C ALA A 659 -10.74 4.24 -18.04
N ILE A 660 -11.15 5.00 -19.06
CA ILE A 660 -10.50 4.99 -20.38
C ILE A 660 -9.11 5.63 -20.31
N THR A 661 -8.99 6.78 -19.66
CA THR A 661 -7.73 7.52 -19.55
C THR A 661 -6.70 6.72 -18.74
N LEU A 662 -7.12 6.01 -17.69
CA LEU A 662 -6.25 5.16 -16.87
C LEU A 662 -5.57 4.04 -17.68
N LYS A 663 -6.25 3.51 -18.71
CA LYS A 663 -5.63 2.54 -19.63
C LYS A 663 -4.47 3.14 -20.44
N ARG A 664 -4.49 4.46 -20.71
CA ARG A 664 -3.45 5.17 -21.49
C ARG A 664 -2.40 5.86 -20.60
N TYR A 665 -2.78 6.23 -19.38
CA TYR A 665 -1.94 6.92 -18.41
C TYR A 665 -2.06 6.25 -17.03
N PRO A 666 -1.36 5.13 -16.79
CA PRO A 666 -1.51 4.29 -15.59
C PRO A 666 -0.88 4.88 -14.31
N ALA A 667 -0.46 6.15 -14.34
CA ALA A 667 0.12 6.87 -13.20
C ALA A 667 -0.97 7.64 -12.45
N ARG A 668 -1.60 6.99 -11.46
CA ARG A 668 -2.82 7.43 -10.74
C ARG A 668 -2.63 8.75 -9.97
N LEU A 669 -1.53 8.90 -9.22
CA LEU A 669 -1.23 10.14 -8.48
C LEU A 669 -0.97 11.30 -9.43
N SER A 670 -0.24 11.02 -10.52
CA SER A 670 0.10 11.98 -11.56
C SER A 670 -1.13 12.40 -12.35
N LEU A 671 -2.05 11.47 -12.64
CA LEU A 671 -3.33 11.78 -13.27
C LEU A 671 -4.19 12.66 -12.36
N THR A 672 -4.22 12.36 -11.06
CA THR A 672 -4.92 13.20 -10.07
C THR A 672 -4.32 14.61 -10.02
N ALA A 673 -2.99 14.72 -9.96
CA ALA A 673 -2.29 16.00 -9.94
C ALA A 673 -2.56 16.82 -11.22
N TRP A 674 -2.49 16.20 -12.39
CA TRP A 674 -2.81 16.85 -13.67
C TRP A 674 -4.28 17.26 -13.77
N MET A 675 -5.21 16.42 -13.33
CA MET A 675 -6.64 16.76 -13.30
C MET A 675 -6.92 17.96 -12.40
N SER A 676 -6.32 17.97 -11.20
CA SER A 676 -6.45 19.09 -10.27
C SER A 676 -5.80 20.37 -10.81
N PHE A 677 -4.65 20.27 -11.45
CA PHE A 677 -3.97 21.43 -12.03
C PHE A 677 -4.75 22.04 -13.20
N LEU A 678 -5.05 21.23 -14.22
CA LEU A 678 -5.75 21.69 -15.42
C LEU A 678 -7.18 22.11 -15.10
N GLY A 679 -7.88 21.36 -14.24
CA GLY A 679 -9.21 21.71 -13.76
C GLY A 679 -9.22 23.00 -12.93
N GLY A 680 -8.20 23.21 -12.09
CA GLY A 680 -8.02 24.45 -11.34
C GLY A 680 -7.80 25.65 -12.26
N VAL A 681 -6.95 25.52 -13.28
CA VAL A 681 -6.69 26.57 -14.29
C VAL A 681 -7.95 26.90 -15.09
N GLN A 682 -8.63 25.88 -15.62
CA GLN A 682 -9.85 26.05 -16.40
C GLN A 682 -10.98 26.67 -15.55
N SER A 683 -11.15 26.22 -14.30
CA SER A 683 -12.10 26.80 -13.36
C SER A 683 -11.73 28.24 -13.00
N ALA A 684 -10.44 28.57 -12.86
CA ALA A 684 -9.99 29.94 -12.63
C ALA A 684 -10.39 30.87 -13.78
N ILE A 685 -10.14 30.44 -15.03
CA ILE A 685 -10.51 31.20 -16.24
C ILE A 685 -12.03 31.44 -16.24
N PHE A 686 -12.83 30.40 -16.04
CA PHE A 686 -14.28 30.52 -15.95
C PHE A 686 -14.71 31.46 -14.81
N THR A 687 -14.10 31.34 -13.64
CA THR A 687 -14.44 32.15 -12.47
C THR A 687 -14.08 33.61 -12.68
N VAL A 688 -12.97 33.93 -13.35
CA VAL A 688 -12.63 35.32 -13.70
C VAL A 688 -13.69 35.90 -14.63
N ILE A 689 -14.20 35.13 -15.60
CA ILE A 689 -15.26 35.55 -16.53
C ILE A 689 -16.64 35.67 -15.86
N VAL A 690 -16.93 34.92 -14.80
CA VAL A 690 -18.23 35.01 -14.11
C VAL A 690 -18.19 35.99 -12.94
N GLN A 691 -17.05 36.09 -12.27
CA GLN A 691 -16.84 36.86 -11.05
C GLN A 691 -15.51 37.62 -11.09
N HIS A 692 -15.56 38.81 -11.66
CA HIS A 692 -14.38 39.66 -11.90
C HIS A 692 -14.02 40.53 -10.68
N LYS A 693 -14.90 40.58 -9.65
CA LYS A 693 -14.70 41.44 -8.48
C LYS A 693 -13.60 40.88 -7.59
N GLN A 694 -12.52 41.64 -7.38
CA GLN A 694 -11.39 41.25 -6.53
C GLN A 694 -11.80 40.83 -5.11
N ALA A 695 -12.81 41.49 -4.51
CA ALA A 695 -13.32 41.15 -3.19
C ALA A 695 -13.91 39.73 -3.08
N ALA A 696 -14.32 39.11 -4.19
CA ALA A 696 -14.81 37.74 -4.16
C ALA A 696 -13.68 36.69 -4.10
N TRP A 697 -12.44 37.09 -4.43
CA TRP A 697 -11.25 36.23 -4.42
C TRP A 697 -10.48 36.30 -3.10
N THR A 698 -10.79 37.28 -2.24
CA THR A 698 -10.14 37.40 -0.94
C THR A 698 -10.69 36.39 0.05
N ILE A 699 -9.90 35.38 0.40
CA ILE A 699 -10.21 34.42 1.46
C ILE A 699 -9.55 34.87 2.76
N GLY A 700 -10.36 35.06 3.81
CA GLY A 700 -9.87 35.30 5.17
C GLY A 700 -9.54 33.99 5.89
N PHE A 701 -8.80 34.07 7.00
CA PHE A 701 -8.48 32.91 7.84
C PHE A 701 -9.68 32.50 8.72
N ASN A 702 -10.71 31.97 8.08
CA ASN A 702 -12.01 31.62 8.67
C ASN A 702 -12.52 30.29 8.08
N ILE A 703 -13.82 30.02 8.21
CA ILE A 703 -14.47 28.81 7.66
C ILE A 703 -14.20 28.61 6.15
N ASP A 704 -14.03 29.69 5.38
CA ASP A 704 -13.80 29.63 3.93
C ASP A 704 -12.41 29.09 3.59
N PHE A 705 -11.40 29.50 4.35
CA PHE A 705 -10.04 28.95 4.24
C PHE A 705 -10.02 27.46 4.59
N TRP A 706 -10.57 27.09 5.74
CA TRP A 706 -10.55 25.69 6.20
C TRP A 706 -11.37 24.76 5.31
N SER A 707 -12.53 25.23 4.84
CA SER A 707 -13.34 24.53 3.84
C SER A 707 -12.54 24.28 2.57
N THR A 708 -11.81 25.28 2.09
CA THR A 708 -10.97 25.18 0.88
C THR A 708 -9.82 24.19 1.06
N ILE A 709 -9.15 24.19 2.21
CA ILE A 709 -8.07 23.24 2.52
C ILE A 709 -8.62 21.81 2.60
N TYR A 710 -9.69 21.59 3.36
CA TYR A 710 -10.32 20.27 3.48
C TYR A 710 -10.79 19.74 2.12
N GLY A 711 -11.50 20.57 1.36
CA GLY A 711 -11.95 20.24 0.02
C GLY A 711 -10.79 19.92 -0.93
N GLY A 712 -9.67 20.64 -0.83
CA GLY A 712 -8.52 20.47 -1.71
C GLY A 712 -7.69 19.24 -1.39
N VAL A 713 -7.29 19.09 -0.13
CA VAL A 713 -6.42 17.99 0.33
C VAL A 713 -7.19 16.66 0.33
N VAL A 714 -8.30 16.62 1.07
CA VAL A 714 -9.04 15.36 1.30
C VAL A 714 -9.86 15.00 0.09
N ILE A 715 -10.71 15.92 -0.39
CA ILE A 715 -11.68 15.53 -1.40
C ILE A 715 -11.04 15.49 -2.79
N SER A 716 -10.45 16.59 -3.27
CA SER A 716 -9.88 16.67 -4.61
C SER A 716 -8.54 15.93 -4.76
N GLY A 717 -7.73 15.83 -3.70
CA GLY A 717 -6.49 15.06 -3.72
C GLY A 717 -6.72 13.59 -3.37
N LEU A 718 -6.95 13.32 -2.09
CA LEU A 718 -6.98 11.96 -1.53
C LEU A 718 -8.11 11.11 -2.12
N ILE A 719 -9.34 11.60 -2.07
CA ILE A 719 -10.51 10.81 -2.46
C ILE A 719 -10.55 10.60 -3.97
N VAL A 720 -10.24 11.60 -4.79
CA VAL A 720 -10.15 11.41 -6.25
C VAL A 720 -9.06 10.40 -6.61
N PHE A 721 -7.93 10.39 -5.89
CA PHE A 721 -6.92 9.35 -6.08
C PHE A 721 -7.45 7.94 -5.73
N VAL A 722 -8.09 7.78 -4.56
CA VAL A 722 -8.71 6.50 -4.15
C VAL A 722 -9.78 6.07 -5.16
N GLN A 723 -10.53 7.03 -5.68
CA GLN A 723 -11.54 6.82 -6.69
C GLN A 723 -10.94 6.27 -7.99
N LEU A 724 -9.83 6.85 -8.48
CA LEU A 724 -9.11 6.35 -9.65
C LEU A 724 -8.60 4.93 -9.41
N TRP A 725 -8.05 4.66 -8.23
CA TRP A 725 -7.59 3.33 -7.83
C TRP A 725 -8.72 2.31 -7.90
N CYS A 726 -9.86 2.56 -7.24
CA CYS A 726 -11.00 1.65 -7.28
C CYS A 726 -11.61 1.52 -8.69
N THR A 727 -11.53 2.58 -9.50
CA THR A 727 -12.01 2.57 -10.90
C THR A 727 -11.18 1.64 -11.76
N GLU A 728 -9.87 1.57 -11.54
CA GLU A 728 -8.98 0.65 -12.25
C GLU A 728 -9.24 -0.81 -11.86
N GLU A 729 -9.40 -1.07 -10.55
CA GLU A 729 -9.57 -2.42 -10.01
C GLU A 729 -10.94 -3.04 -10.30
N LYS A 730 -12.03 -2.25 -10.21
CA LYS A 730 -13.41 -2.75 -10.28
C LYS A 730 -14.27 -2.06 -11.34
N GLY A 731 -13.72 -1.10 -12.06
CA GLY A 731 -14.41 -0.34 -13.09
C GLY A 731 -15.16 0.90 -12.57
N PRO A 732 -15.62 1.78 -13.48
CA PRO A 732 -16.24 3.05 -13.12
C PRO A 732 -17.63 2.90 -12.49
N VAL A 733 -18.40 1.89 -12.89
CA VAL A 733 -19.73 1.63 -12.31
C VAL A 733 -19.58 1.29 -10.82
N PHE A 734 -18.57 0.49 -10.42
CA PHE A 734 -18.30 0.11 -9.03
C PHE A 734 -18.27 1.32 -8.09
N VAL A 735 -17.49 2.32 -8.47
CA VAL A 735 -17.28 3.52 -7.68
C VAL A 735 -18.58 4.32 -7.50
N THR A 736 -19.38 4.47 -8.55
CA THR A 736 -20.62 5.26 -8.50
C THR A 736 -21.72 4.64 -7.65
N MET A 737 -21.67 3.32 -7.43
CA MET A 737 -22.68 2.61 -6.64
C MET A 737 -22.61 2.93 -5.14
N PHE A 738 -21.55 3.60 -4.67
CA PHE A 738 -21.44 4.05 -3.29
C PHE A 738 -22.12 5.41 -3.01
N ASN A 739 -22.55 6.16 -4.05
CA ASN A 739 -23.16 7.49 -3.87
C ASN A 739 -24.37 7.51 -2.92
N PRO A 740 -25.29 6.51 -2.92
CA PRO A 740 -26.41 6.52 -1.99
C PRO A 740 -26.01 6.39 -0.52
N PHE A 741 -24.86 5.78 -0.25
CA PHE A 741 -24.33 5.72 1.12
C PHE A 741 -24.03 7.13 1.65
N THR A 742 -23.41 8.00 0.85
CA THR A 742 -23.26 9.42 1.21
C THR A 742 -24.61 10.11 1.39
N THR A 743 -25.60 9.84 0.54
CA THR A 743 -26.95 10.43 0.70
C THR A 743 -27.59 10.05 2.04
N ILE A 744 -27.48 8.79 2.46
CA ILE A 744 -28.02 8.31 3.74
C ILE A 744 -27.30 8.97 4.91
N LEU A 745 -25.96 9.06 4.85
CA LEU A 745 -25.17 9.71 5.90
C LEU A 745 -25.49 11.21 5.99
N VAL A 746 -25.60 11.92 4.86
CA VAL A 746 -25.99 13.34 4.82
C VAL A 746 -27.39 13.53 5.40
N ALA A 747 -28.38 12.72 5.01
CA ALA A 747 -29.73 12.81 5.56
C ALA A 747 -29.79 12.53 7.07
N GLY A 748 -29.04 11.54 7.54
CA GLY A 748 -28.92 11.21 8.97
C GLY A 748 -28.29 12.36 9.77
N ILE A 749 -27.14 12.88 9.34
CA ILE A 749 -26.47 13.99 10.01
C ILE A 749 -27.33 15.26 9.96
N ALA A 750 -27.96 15.58 8.83
CA ALA A 750 -28.85 16.73 8.71
C ALA A 750 -30.06 16.64 9.67
N TYR A 751 -30.62 15.44 9.85
CA TYR A 751 -31.70 15.20 10.80
C TYR A 751 -31.24 15.38 12.27
N PHE A 752 -30.15 14.72 12.68
CA PHE A 752 -29.69 14.75 14.07
C PHE A 752 -28.99 16.05 14.47
N VAL A 753 -28.19 16.63 13.58
CA VAL A 753 -27.32 17.77 13.87
C VAL A 753 -28.01 19.10 13.55
N LEU A 754 -28.59 19.22 12.34
CA LEU A 754 -29.20 20.47 11.87
C LEU A 754 -30.70 20.58 12.18
N GLY A 755 -31.33 19.50 12.66
CA GLY A 755 -32.76 19.44 12.91
C GLY A 755 -33.62 19.53 11.64
N GLU A 756 -33.07 19.15 10.48
CA GLU A 756 -33.86 19.11 9.26
C GLU A 756 -35.00 18.08 9.39
N LYS A 757 -36.19 18.44 8.89
CA LYS A 757 -37.35 17.56 8.91
C LYS A 757 -37.14 16.40 7.93
N LEU A 758 -37.07 15.18 8.45
CA LEU A 758 -37.02 13.98 7.61
C LEU A 758 -38.41 13.61 7.12
N TYR A 759 -38.55 13.57 5.80
CA TYR A 759 -39.80 13.26 5.11
C TYR A 759 -39.88 11.76 4.83
N LEU A 760 -41.05 11.14 5.04
CA LEU A 760 -41.23 9.70 4.81
C LEU A 760 -40.88 9.30 3.37
N GLY A 761 -41.22 10.14 2.41
CA GLY A 761 -40.90 9.88 1.00
C GLY A 761 -39.41 9.86 0.69
N SER A 762 -38.59 10.60 1.45
CA SER A 762 -37.13 10.53 1.33
C SER A 762 -36.56 9.21 1.85
N VAL A 763 -37.12 8.67 2.94
CA VAL A 763 -36.73 7.36 3.49
C VAL A 763 -37.13 6.22 2.55
N ILE A 764 -38.38 6.23 2.07
CA ILE A 764 -38.87 5.23 1.11
C ILE A 764 -38.06 5.28 -0.18
N GLY A 765 -37.83 6.47 -0.73
CA GLY A 765 -37.01 6.65 -1.93
C GLY A 765 -35.58 6.16 -1.74
N ALA A 766 -34.95 6.42 -0.59
CA ALA A 766 -33.61 5.90 -0.28
C ALA A 766 -33.57 4.37 -0.23
N VAL A 767 -34.57 3.71 0.39
CA VAL A 767 -34.67 2.24 0.41
C VAL A 767 -34.81 1.68 -1.01
N ILE A 768 -35.65 2.29 -1.85
CA ILE A 768 -35.83 1.88 -3.24
C ILE A 768 -34.52 2.02 -4.03
N VAL A 769 -33.77 3.11 -3.84
CA VAL A 769 -32.45 3.31 -4.46
C VAL A 769 -31.48 2.19 -4.07
N ILE A 770 -31.39 1.84 -2.77
CA ILE A 770 -30.51 0.77 -2.28
C ILE A 770 -30.87 -0.57 -2.93
N VAL A 771 -32.17 -0.90 -2.98
CA VAL A 771 -32.65 -2.15 -3.62
C VAL A 771 -32.29 -2.17 -5.10
N GLY A 772 -32.53 -1.08 -5.82
CA GLY A 772 -32.19 -0.98 -7.25
C GLY A 772 -30.69 -1.14 -7.52
N LEU A 773 -29.84 -0.53 -6.69
CA LEU A 773 -28.39 -0.70 -6.80
C LEU A 773 -27.92 -2.11 -6.46
N TYR A 774 -28.50 -2.76 -5.46
CA TYR A 774 -28.13 -4.13 -5.11
C TYR A 774 -28.46 -5.11 -6.25
N MET A 775 -29.61 -4.94 -6.91
CA MET A 775 -29.96 -5.73 -8.10
C MET A 775 -28.98 -5.51 -9.25
N LEU A 776 -28.52 -4.26 -9.44
CA LEU A 776 -27.54 -3.91 -10.46
C LEU A 776 -26.16 -4.52 -10.16
N LEU A 777 -25.72 -4.47 -8.90
CA LEU A 777 -24.48 -5.07 -8.40
C LEU A 777 -24.47 -6.59 -8.57
N TRP A 778 -25.55 -7.25 -8.13
CA TRP A 778 -25.69 -8.70 -8.23
C TRP A 778 -25.62 -9.19 -9.67
N GLY A 779 -26.17 -8.41 -10.61
CA GLY A 779 -26.05 -8.69 -12.04
C GLY A 779 -24.63 -8.57 -12.59
N LYS A 780 -23.72 -7.82 -11.94
CA LYS A 780 -22.35 -7.53 -12.40
C LYS A 780 -21.29 -8.47 -11.80
N GLU A 781 -21.45 -8.89 -10.55
CA GLU A 781 -20.41 -9.65 -9.83
C GLU A 781 -20.09 -11.01 -10.48
N ALA A 782 -21.05 -11.60 -11.21
CA ALA A 782 -20.88 -12.91 -11.84
C ALA A 782 -20.43 -12.87 -13.31
N ASP A 783 -20.42 -11.71 -13.98
CA ASP A 783 -19.78 -11.62 -15.31
C ASP A 783 -18.26 -11.78 -15.19
N GLN A 784 -17.69 -11.39 -14.04
CA GLN A 784 -16.28 -11.61 -13.71
C GLN A 784 -15.94 -13.10 -13.51
N GLU A 785 -16.90 -13.91 -13.05
CA GLU A 785 -16.73 -15.37 -12.88
C GLU A 785 -16.89 -16.13 -14.22
N VAL A 786 -17.78 -15.67 -15.10
CA VAL A 786 -18.02 -16.29 -16.41
C VAL A 786 -16.91 -15.97 -17.42
N ASP A 787 -16.36 -14.75 -17.42
CA ASP A 787 -15.20 -14.43 -18.26
C ASP A 787 -13.97 -15.29 -17.87
N SER A 788 -13.79 -15.58 -16.56
CA SER A 788 -12.75 -16.52 -16.10
C SER A 788 -13.00 -17.98 -16.47
N GLU A 789 -14.26 -18.43 -16.53
CA GLU A 789 -14.59 -19.80 -16.94
C GLU A 789 -14.56 -19.99 -18.47
N THR A 790 -14.87 -18.95 -19.24
CA THR A 790 -14.96 -19.00 -20.71
C THR A 790 -13.58 -18.85 -21.37
N GLU A 791 -12.67 -18.07 -20.79
CA GLU A 791 -11.25 -18.07 -21.21
C GLU A 791 -10.59 -19.43 -20.96
N GLY A 792 -11.00 -20.15 -19.90
CA GLY A 792 -10.55 -21.53 -19.62
C GLY A 792 -11.10 -22.62 -20.56
N HIS A 793 -12.29 -22.42 -21.15
CA HIS A 793 -12.91 -23.39 -22.08
C HIS A 793 -12.67 -23.11 -23.57
N SER A 794 -12.29 -21.88 -23.95
CA SER A 794 -12.04 -21.55 -25.36
C SER A 794 -10.69 -22.09 -25.89
N CYS A 795 -9.77 -22.49 -25.01
CA CYS A 795 -8.48 -23.08 -25.39
C CYS A 795 -8.52 -24.61 -25.60
N SER A 796 -9.65 -25.29 -25.34
CA SER A 796 -9.74 -26.77 -25.40
C SER A 796 -10.59 -27.33 -26.54
N SER A 797 -11.13 -26.50 -27.44
CA SER A 797 -12.13 -26.94 -28.44
C SER A 797 -11.80 -26.67 -29.91
N CYS A 798 -10.53 -26.41 -30.25
CA CYS A 798 -10.11 -26.22 -31.65
C CYS A 798 -8.89 -27.08 -32.01
N ASP A 799 -8.95 -28.41 -31.83
CA ASP A 799 -7.99 -29.35 -32.43
C ASP A 799 -8.56 -30.76 -32.58
N GLU A 800 -9.78 -30.90 -33.12
CA GLU A 800 -10.22 -32.18 -33.69
C GLU A 800 -11.08 -31.92 -34.94
N GLU A 801 -10.45 -32.00 -36.12
CA GLU A 801 -10.96 -32.67 -37.33
C GLU A 801 -10.19 -32.22 -38.57
N LYS A 802 -9.29 -33.09 -39.06
CA LYS A 802 -9.22 -33.54 -40.47
C LYS A 802 -8.04 -34.49 -40.67
N GLY A 803 -8.34 -35.79 -40.69
CA GLY A 803 -7.47 -36.80 -41.30
C GLY A 803 -7.49 -36.70 -42.84
N PRO A 804 -6.45 -37.16 -43.54
CA PRO A 804 -6.37 -37.05 -44.98
C PRO A 804 -7.16 -38.15 -45.69
N SER A 805 -7.88 -37.76 -46.73
CA SER A 805 -8.24 -38.64 -47.84
C SER A 805 -7.55 -38.08 -49.09
N GLY A 806 -6.63 -38.87 -49.65
CA GLY A 806 -5.80 -38.51 -50.81
C GLY A 806 -4.37 -38.99 -50.67
#